data_AF-A0A7G3ZFR9-F1
#
_entry.id   AF-A0A7G3ZFR9-F1
#
_cell.length_a   1.000
_cell.length_b   1.000
_cell.length_c   1.000
_cell.angle_alpha   90.00
_cell.angle_beta   90.00
_cell.angle_gamma   90.00
#
_symmetry.space_group_name_H-M   'P 1'
#
loop_
_entity.id
_entity.type
_entity.pdbx_description
1 polymer ?
#
loop_
_entity_poly.entity_id
_entity_poly.type
_entity_poly.pdbx_seq_one_letter_code
_entity_poly.pdbx_strand_id
1 'polypeptide(L)'
;MSLTSAEPLLALLKEQDDSVKSYALKSINDVVDVLWSEISNGIAEIEALYDDGAFPDRQMAALIASKVYYNLGEYETAVRFALAAGDCFDMDEKSQYVETIVSQSIEMYIRQSKQRYESRDVEVEDDEKLKAVFERMISKCVNAGEFKLALGIALEAFRQDLVEEILHSRLDQDSEANALKLINYVLTVTTTIIGSSEFKASLLKALFDVVTDMKSPDYFTVSKIVVNLNDSSLAVRLFENLNRHEDIQVSYQIAFDLVSSGPQELLDSLSDELSAKDYDSRLLDILSGLPTCDYHNTFLLKNKNIDIGLLNKCKSSLDGKFSLFHTAVSVANGFMHAGTTDNTFIKTNLTWLGKAQNWAKFTATASLGVIHRGNLSDGKKIMAPYLPGSRSTSRYIKGGSLYALGLIYAGFGRDIIDYLKSNIVENSSATGDEDIDVLLHGASLGIGLAAMGSASIEVYESLKEVLYNDSAVSGEAAAMGMGLTMLGTGNESAVHDMLTYAQETQHGNITRGLAVGLSLISYGRQEKADSLISSMSGSEEALLRYGGAFTVALAYAGTGDNKAVKRLLHIAVSDSNDDVRRAAVIALGFVLIRDYTTVPRIVELLSKSHNAHVRCGTAFALGIACAGRVLPSAIEVLEPLTKDPVDFVRQAAMIALSMILIQQTDKLNAKVSEINQNFLSVVTNKHQEGLAKFGACVAQGIMNAGGRNVTIHLENTEMGTLDTKSIVGLAMFSQFWYWFPLAHFLSLSFTPTTVIGVRGSDLSIPKFELNCHAKQDIFGYPKMYEEAADKEVEKVATAVLSTTARAKARAKKTKKEKDQSEDDKSSRDREEDKQEPTKERDNKDKEDEPNKVKYSAKPYKVENMSRILPQQARYISFNKDDRFIPIRKFKGVNDIMIVTDKSPNEPVELIETVRQTKDINAPLPTPFKVEDDLNYPNV
;
A
#
# COMPACT_ATOMS: atom_id res chain seq x y z
N MET A 1 -59.82 37.27 8.81
CA MET A 1 -59.93 37.13 10.28
C MET A 1 -58.95 36.06 10.69
N SER A 2 -57.91 36.35 11.45
CA SER A 2 -57.04 35.29 12.00
C SER A 2 -57.85 34.55 13.05
N LEU A 3 -58.18 33.28 12.80
CA LEU A 3 -58.73 32.40 13.81
C LEU A 3 -57.74 32.32 14.97
N THR A 4 -58.19 32.65 16.18
CA THR A 4 -57.38 32.60 17.40
C THR A 4 -57.22 31.19 17.97
N SER A 5 -58.06 30.24 17.51
CA SER A 5 -58.03 28.82 17.89
C SER A 5 -58.61 27.97 16.76
N ALA A 6 -58.09 26.74 16.61
CA ALA A 6 -58.54 25.72 15.67
C ALA A 6 -59.69 24.84 16.22
N GLU A 7 -60.08 24.95 17.49
CA GLU A 7 -61.19 24.18 18.09
C GLU A 7 -62.51 24.24 17.28
N PRO A 8 -62.95 25.41 16.74
CA PRO A 8 -64.16 25.47 15.93
C PRO A 8 -64.05 24.66 14.63
N LEU A 9 -62.86 24.58 14.05
CA LEU A 9 -62.61 23.81 12.83
C LEU A 9 -62.60 22.30 13.12
N LEU A 10 -62.07 21.89 14.27
CA LEU A 10 -62.12 20.50 14.72
C LEU A 10 -63.55 20.06 15.06
N ALA A 11 -64.38 20.95 15.62
CA ALA A 11 -65.79 20.65 15.86
C ALA A 11 -66.54 20.36 14.55
N LEU A 12 -66.23 21.09 13.47
CA LEU A 12 -66.83 20.87 12.14
C LEU A 12 -66.45 19.52 11.51
N LEU A 13 -65.34 18.89 11.92
CA LEU A 13 -64.97 17.54 11.47
C LEU A 13 -65.86 16.45 12.07
N LYS A 14 -66.52 16.72 13.20
CA LYS A 14 -67.43 15.79 13.89
C LYS A 14 -68.85 15.79 13.33
N GLU A 15 -69.19 16.77 12.49
CA GLU A 15 -70.47 16.84 11.82
C GLU A 15 -70.61 15.70 10.78
N GLN A 16 -71.84 15.29 10.46
CA GLN A 16 -72.08 14.14 9.57
C GLN A 16 -72.06 14.51 8.07
N ASP A 17 -72.12 15.80 7.72
CA ASP A 17 -72.24 16.27 6.33
C ASP A 17 -70.86 16.36 5.64
N ASP A 18 -70.69 15.65 4.54
CA ASP A 18 -69.44 15.61 3.76
C ASP A 18 -69.05 16.97 3.20
N SER A 19 -70.02 17.84 2.89
CA SER A 19 -69.74 19.20 2.42
C SER A 19 -69.15 20.08 3.51
N VAL A 20 -69.58 19.87 4.77
CA VAL A 20 -69.08 20.57 5.96
C VAL A 20 -67.67 20.09 6.30
N LYS A 21 -67.42 18.78 6.27
CA LYS A 21 -66.08 18.19 6.45
C LYS A 21 -65.09 18.69 5.40
N SER A 22 -65.50 18.80 4.14
CA SER A 22 -64.69 19.33 3.05
C SER A 22 -64.29 20.81 3.27
N TYR A 23 -65.23 21.63 3.76
CA TYR A 23 -64.95 23.02 4.15
C TYR A 23 -64.01 23.11 5.36
N ALA A 24 -64.18 22.23 6.35
CA ALA A 24 -63.32 22.14 7.51
C ALA A 24 -61.88 21.81 7.12
N LEU A 25 -61.65 20.80 6.28
CA LEU A 25 -60.31 20.42 5.81
C LEU A 25 -59.61 21.56 5.05
N LYS A 26 -60.32 22.26 4.15
CA LYS A 26 -59.73 23.43 3.45
C LYS A 26 -59.32 24.54 4.42
N SER A 27 -60.19 24.84 5.38
CA SER A 27 -59.92 25.86 6.39
C SER A 27 -58.76 25.47 7.31
N ILE A 28 -58.62 24.18 7.62
CA ILE A 28 -57.52 23.64 8.44
C ILE A 28 -56.19 23.71 7.68
N ASN A 29 -56.17 23.39 6.39
CA ASN A 29 -54.94 23.45 5.59
C ASN A 29 -54.34 24.87 5.51
N ASP A 30 -55.16 25.92 5.56
CA ASP A 30 -54.68 27.31 5.55
C ASP A 30 -54.02 27.74 6.88
N VAL A 31 -54.34 27.07 7.99
CA VAL A 31 -53.88 27.45 9.35
C VAL A 31 -52.97 26.41 10.00
N VAL A 32 -52.79 25.24 9.38
CA VAL A 32 -52.05 24.10 9.95
C VAL A 32 -50.61 24.46 10.30
N ASP A 33 -49.94 25.32 9.52
CA ASP A 33 -48.55 25.72 9.78
C ASP A 33 -48.42 26.60 11.05
N VAL A 34 -49.51 27.21 11.50
CA VAL A 34 -49.54 28.12 12.66
C VAL A 34 -50.18 27.46 13.89
N LEU A 35 -51.23 26.65 13.70
CA LEU A 35 -52.07 26.09 14.77
C LEU A 35 -51.95 24.56 14.90
N TRP A 36 -50.86 23.97 14.43
CA TRP A 36 -50.63 22.52 14.45
C TRP A 36 -50.79 21.87 15.83
N SER A 37 -50.43 22.56 16.92
CA SER A 37 -50.50 22.04 18.29
C SER A 37 -51.93 21.85 18.80
N GLU A 38 -52.90 22.58 18.25
CA GLU A 38 -54.32 22.40 18.56
C GLU A 38 -54.93 21.32 17.67
N ILE A 39 -54.55 21.31 16.39
CA ILE A 39 -55.04 20.35 15.39
C ILE A 39 -54.55 18.92 15.69
N SER A 40 -53.38 18.76 16.31
CA SER A 40 -52.84 17.45 16.71
C SER A 40 -53.76 16.67 17.66
N ASN A 41 -54.61 17.34 18.44
CA ASN A 41 -55.57 16.68 19.32
C ASN A 41 -56.70 15.96 18.55
N GLY A 42 -56.96 16.37 17.31
CA GLY A 42 -57.98 15.79 16.43
C GLY A 42 -57.42 14.89 15.33
N ILE A 43 -56.15 14.47 15.41
CA ILE A 43 -55.48 13.75 14.31
C ILE A 43 -56.18 12.43 13.96
N ALA A 44 -56.69 11.69 14.96
CA ALA A 44 -57.40 10.42 14.75
C ALA A 44 -58.69 10.60 13.94
N GLU A 45 -59.33 11.77 14.04
CA GLU A 45 -60.53 12.09 13.24
C GLU A 45 -60.13 12.36 11.78
N ILE A 46 -58.99 13.00 11.55
CA ILE A 46 -58.43 13.25 10.21
C ILE A 46 -57.96 11.94 9.56
N GLU A 47 -57.35 11.03 10.32
CA GLU A 47 -56.99 9.68 9.87
C GLU A 47 -58.22 8.87 9.48
N ALA A 48 -59.27 8.90 10.29
CA ALA A 48 -60.52 8.21 9.99
C ALA A 48 -61.19 8.72 8.70
N LEU A 49 -61.07 10.03 8.40
CA LEU A 49 -61.55 10.62 7.14
C LEU A 49 -60.72 10.21 5.92
N TYR A 50 -59.44 9.90 6.13
CA TYR A 50 -58.58 9.35 5.08
C TYR A 50 -58.90 7.87 4.82
N ASP A 51 -59.12 7.08 5.87
CA ASP A 51 -59.45 5.65 5.77
C ASP A 51 -60.84 5.40 5.15
N ASP A 52 -61.74 6.39 5.19
CA ASP A 52 -63.05 6.31 4.55
C ASP A 52 -62.93 6.43 3.02
N GLY A 53 -63.02 5.28 2.34
CA GLY A 53 -62.98 5.20 0.88
C GLY A 53 -64.16 5.87 0.16
N ALA A 54 -65.24 6.22 0.85
CA ALA A 54 -66.40 6.92 0.26
C ALA A 54 -66.24 8.45 0.26
N PHE A 55 -65.27 8.99 1.02
CA PHE A 55 -65.10 10.42 1.18
C PHE A 55 -64.35 11.08 0.00
N PRO A 56 -64.91 12.12 -0.64
CA PRO A 56 -64.33 12.72 -1.85
C PRO A 56 -63.01 13.47 -1.60
N ASP A 57 -62.86 14.15 -0.45
CA ASP A 57 -61.69 14.98 -0.13
C ASP A 57 -60.62 14.24 0.72
N ARG A 58 -60.56 12.90 0.63
CA ARG A 58 -59.62 12.06 1.41
C ARG A 58 -58.14 12.42 1.23
N GLN A 59 -57.77 12.89 0.04
CA GLN A 59 -56.41 13.31 -0.29
C GLN A 59 -55.99 14.56 0.51
N MET A 60 -56.94 15.45 0.78
CA MET A 60 -56.73 16.65 1.59
C MET A 60 -56.56 16.30 3.07
N ALA A 61 -57.33 15.32 3.57
CA ALA A 61 -57.17 14.79 4.93
C ALA A 61 -55.77 14.21 5.13
N ALA A 62 -55.27 13.44 4.17
CA ALA A 62 -53.91 12.90 4.20
C ALA A 62 -52.83 14.01 4.20
N LEU A 63 -52.98 15.07 3.41
CA LEU A 63 -52.05 16.20 3.39
C LEU A 63 -51.97 16.89 4.76
N ILE A 64 -53.13 17.13 5.39
CA ILE A 64 -53.20 17.78 6.71
C ILE A 64 -52.58 16.88 7.78
N ALA A 65 -52.91 15.59 7.80
CA ALA A 65 -52.30 14.62 8.70
C ALA A 65 -50.77 14.65 8.56
N SER A 66 -50.26 14.66 7.32
CA SER A 66 -48.82 14.74 7.07
C SER A 66 -48.18 16.02 7.62
N LYS A 67 -48.79 17.19 7.42
CA LYS A 67 -48.29 18.47 7.97
C LYS A 67 -48.29 18.49 9.50
N VAL A 68 -49.28 17.88 10.14
CA VAL A 68 -49.33 17.77 11.60
C VAL A 68 -48.23 16.83 12.10
N TYR A 69 -48.05 15.65 11.51
CA TYR A 69 -46.97 14.71 11.86
C TYR A 69 -45.58 15.29 11.62
N TYR A 70 -45.41 16.07 10.55
CA TYR A 70 -44.18 16.82 10.29
C TYR A 70 -43.84 17.76 11.45
N ASN A 71 -44.81 18.53 11.96
CA ASN A 71 -44.59 19.45 13.07
C ASN A 71 -44.42 18.72 14.43
N LEU A 72 -45.00 17.52 14.58
CA LEU A 72 -44.77 16.65 15.74
C LEU A 72 -43.38 15.98 15.73
N GLY A 73 -42.68 15.99 14.59
CA GLY A 73 -41.38 15.35 14.40
C GLY A 73 -41.46 13.86 14.07
N GLU A 74 -42.65 13.32 13.79
CA GLU A 74 -42.85 11.94 13.33
C GLU A 74 -42.78 11.88 11.81
N TYR A 75 -41.57 11.91 11.26
CA TYR A 75 -41.38 12.01 9.81
C TYR A 75 -41.81 10.76 9.03
N GLU A 76 -41.65 9.55 9.58
CA GLU A 76 -42.01 8.31 8.87
C GLU A 76 -43.52 8.21 8.61
N THR A 77 -44.35 8.61 9.59
CA THR A 77 -45.81 8.68 9.42
C THR A 77 -46.19 9.84 8.51
N ALA A 78 -45.54 10.99 8.66
CA ALA A 78 -45.75 12.13 7.77
C ALA A 78 -45.54 11.76 6.29
N VAL A 79 -44.49 10.98 5.96
CA VAL A 79 -44.20 10.56 4.58
C VAL A 79 -45.31 9.65 4.04
N ARG A 80 -45.79 8.68 4.82
CA ARG A 80 -46.88 7.78 4.40
C ARG A 80 -48.14 8.57 4.04
N PHE A 81 -48.51 9.54 4.86
CA PHE A 81 -49.67 10.40 4.59
C PHE A 81 -49.41 11.39 3.44
N ALA A 82 -48.18 11.87 3.25
CA ALA A 82 -47.84 12.71 2.09
C ALA A 82 -47.99 11.95 0.76
N LEU A 83 -47.53 10.70 0.72
CA LEU A 83 -47.68 9.82 -0.46
C LEU A 83 -49.14 9.43 -0.68
N ALA A 84 -49.92 9.32 0.39
CA ALA A 84 -51.36 9.10 0.32
C ALA A 84 -52.14 10.30 -0.27
N ALA A 85 -51.66 11.53 -0.05
CA ALA A 85 -52.26 12.75 -0.57
C ALA A 85 -52.21 12.87 -2.10
N GLY A 86 -51.28 12.17 -2.78
CA GLY A 86 -51.24 12.09 -4.24
C GLY A 86 -51.17 13.47 -4.90
N ASP A 87 -52.18 13.80 -5.71
CA ASP A 87 -52.24 15.07 -6.48
C ASP A 87 -52.30 16.32 -5.59
N CYS A 88 -52.75 16.20 -4.33
CA CYS A 88 -52.75 17.32 -3.38
C CYS A 88 -51.35 17.70 -2.87
N PHE A 89 -50.35 16.86 -3.10
CA PHE A 89 -48.96 17.09 -2.71
C PHE A 89 -48.14 17.59 -3.91
N ASP A 90 -47.91 18.91 -3.98
CA ASP A 90 -47.08 19.51 -5.02
C ASP A 90 -45.59 19.50 -4.62
N MET A 91 -44.80 18.68 -5.31
CA MET A 91 -43.36 18.57 -5.08
C MET A 91 -42.54 19.74 -5.62
N ASP A 92 -43.12 20.58 -6.46
CA ASP A 92 -42.44 21.76 -7.01
C ASP A 92 -42.66 23.01 -6.14
N GLU A 93 -43.47 22.89 -5.08
CA GLU A 93 -43.66 23.93 -4.08
C GLU A 93 -42.36 24.17 -3.30
N LYS A 94 -41.91 25.44 -3.25
CA LYS A 94 -40.73 25.86 -2.49
C LYS A 94 -41.08 26.14 -1.03
N SER A 95 -41.64 25.15 -0.33
CA SER A 95 -41.93 25.22 1.09
C SER A 95 -40.97 24.37 1.91
N GLN A 96 -40.71 24.78 3.15
CA GLN A 96 -39.86 24.03 4.08
C GLN A 96 -40.42 22.63 4.36
N TYR A 97 -41.75 22.51 4.39
CA TYR A 97 -42.45 21.23 4.53
C TYR A 97 -42.14 20.29 3.36
N VAL A 98 -42.30 20.76 2.11
CA VAL A 98 -42.05 19.94 0.91
C VAL A 98 -40.58 19.53 0.82
N GLU A 99 -39.63 20.42 1.10
CA GLU A 99 -38.21 20.07 1.08
C GLU A 99 -37.86 18.99 2.12
N THR A 100 -38.43 19.10 3.32
CA THR A 100 -38.20 18.12 4.39
C THR A 100 -38.84 16.77 4.08
N ILE A 101 -40.09 16.77 3.61
CA ILE A 101 -40.80 15.51 3.32
C ILE A 101 -40.22 14.78 2.12
N VAL A 102 -39.75 15.51 1.09
CA VAL A 102 -39.03 14.92 -0.05
C VAL A 102 -37.70 14.33 0.42
N SER A 103 -36.94 15.04 1.26
CA SER A 103 -35.68 14.52 1.82
C SER A 103 -35.88 13.23 2.63
N GLN A 104 -36.90 13.21 3.49
CA GLN A 104 -37.26 12.02 4.27
C GLN A 104 -37.78 10.87 3.40
N SER A 105 -38.55 11.18 2.35
CA SER A 105 -39.02 10.18 1.38
C SER A 105 -37.85 9.51 0.65
N ILE A 106 -36.85 10.29 0.23
CA ILE A 106 -35.64 9.77 -0.42
C ILE A 106 -34.83 8.90 0.55
N GLU A 107 -34.64 9.34 1.79
CA GLU A 107 -33.89 8.58 2.79
C GLU A 107 -34.59 7.25 3.14
N MET A 108 -35.92 7.26 3.27
CA MET A 108 -36.72 6.06 3.47
C MET A 108 -36.59 5.10 2.27
N TYR A 109 -36.69 5.61 1.04
CA TYR A 109 -36.52 4.81 -0.16
C TYR A 109 -35.12 4.19 -0.26
N ILE A 110 -34.06 4.96 0.00
CA ILE A 110 -32.68 4.47 0.02
C ILE A 110 -32.53 3.34 1.03
N ARG A 111 -33.08 3.49 2.25
CA ARG A 111 -33.01 2.47 3.30
C ARG A 111 -33.72 1.18 2.89
N GLN A 112 -34.91 1.27 2.32
CA GLN A 112 -35.68 0.12 1.82
C GLN A 112 -34.97 -0.57 0.66
N SER A 113 -34.46 0.20 -0.30
CA SER A 113 -33.75 -0.33 -1.47
C SER A 113 -32.47 -1.08 -1.09
N LYS A 114 -31.68 -0.54 -0.14
CA LYS A 114 -30.49 -1.22 0.39
C LYS A 114 -30.83 -2.56 1.04
N GLN A 115 -31.83 -2.56 1.92
CA GLN A 115 -32.28 -3.78 2.59
C GLN A 115 -32.76 -4.83 1.60
N ARG A 116 -33.51 -4.43 0.56
CA ARG A 116 -33.97 -5.33 -0.51
C ARG A 116 -32.80 -5.97 -1.26
N TYR A 117 -31.82 -5.16 -1.63
CA TYR A 117 -30.65 -5.65 -2.37
C TYR A 117 -29.84 -6.66 -1.54
N GLU A 118 -29.64 -6.39 -0.25
CA GLU A 118 -28.88 -7.25 0.65
C GLU A 118 -29.61 -8.53 1.05
N SER A 119 -30.93 -8.46 1.25
CA SER A 119 -31.68 -9.60 1.83
C SER A 119 -32.24 -10.58 0.80
N ARG A 120 -32.39 -10.23 -0.49
CA ARG A 120 -32.91 -11.06 -1.63
C ARG A 120 -34.22 -11.86 -1.43
N ASP A 121 -34.68 -12.07 -0.20
CA ASP A 121 -35.73 -13.02 0.23
C ASP A 121 -36.97 -12.33 0.82
N VAL A 122 -36.98 -11.02 1.00
CA VAL A 122 -38.16 -10.30 1.51
C VAL A 122 -38.91 -9.67 0.34
N GLU A 123 -40.07 -10.22 0.00
CA GLU A 123 -41.13 -9.55 -0.77
C GLU A 123 -41.64 -8.36 0.05
N VAL A 124 -40.86 -7.28 0.13
CA VAL A 124 -41.36 -5.99 0.59
C VAL A 124 -42.22 -5.45 -0.55
N GLU A 125 -43.51 -5.23 -0.30
CA GLU A 125 -44.41 -4.59 -1.26
C GLU A 125 -43.80 -3.25 -1.72
N ASP A 126 -43.62 -3.10 -3.02
CA ASP A 126 -43.13 -1.88 -3.63
C ASP A 126 -44.12 -0.74 -3.34
N ASP A 127 -43.71 0.25 -2.55
CA ASP A 127 -44.42 1.53 -2.57
C ASP A 127 -44.03 2.26 -3.86
N GLU A 128 -44.76 1.96 -4.94
CA GLU A 128 -44.57 2.56 -6.27
C GLU A 128 -44.52 4.10 -6.19
N LYS A 129 -45.17 4.70 -5.20
CA LYS A 129 -45.17 6.15 -4.99
C LYS A 129 -43.83 6.65 -4.46
N LEU A 130 -43.19 5.95 -3.52
CA LEU A 130 -41.83 6.29 -3.07
C LEU A 130 -40.83 6.23 -4.24
N LYS A 131 -40.94 5.20 -5.08
CA LYS A 131 -40.12 5.06 -6.28
C LYS A 131 -40.33 6.23 -7.25
N ALA A 132 -41.59 6.63 -7.49
CA ALA A 132 -41.91 7.75 -8.37
C ALA A 132 -41.35 9.09 -7.85
N VAL A 133 -41.42 9.34 -6.54
CA VAL A 133 -40.82 10.53 -5.91
C VAL A 133 -39.30 10.54 -6.12
N PHE A 134 -38.66 9.39 -5.93
CA PHE A 134 -37.21 9.24 -6.13
C PHE A 134 -36.80 9.50 -7.58
N GLU A 135 -37.46 8.88 -8.56
CA GLU A 135 -37.14 9.03 -9.99
C GLU A 135 -37.42 10.45 -10.51
N ARG A 136 -38.45 11.12 -9.98
CA ARG A 136 -38.71 12.54 -10.29
C ARG A 136 -37.61 13.45 -9.75
N MET A 137 -37.06 13.16 -8.56
CA MET A 137 -35.92 13.90 -8.02
C MET A 137 -34.66 13.72 -8.89
N ILE A 138 -34.36 12.48 -9.30
CA ILE A 138 -33.24 12.20 -10.22
C ILE A 138 -33.41 12.97 -11.53
N SER A 139 -34.62 12.95 -12.11
CA SER A 139 -34.94 13.70 -13.32
C SER A 139 -34.73 15.21 -13.15
N LYS A 140 -35.10 15.77 -11.98
CA LYS A 140 -34.86 17.17 -11.62
C LYS A 140 -33.38 17.51 -11.55
N CYS A 141 -32.56 16.65 -10.94
CA CYS A 141 -31.10 16.81 -10.88
C CYS A 141 -30.46 16.74 -12.27
N VAL A 142 -30.91 15.81 -13.12
CA VAL A 142 -30.44 15.68 -14.51
C VAL A 142 -30.78 16.92 -15.32
N ASN A 143 -32.01 17.43 -15.21
CA ASN A 143 -32.45 18.67 -15.87
C ASN A 143 -31.70 19.92 -15.37
N ALA A 144 -31.27 19.93 -14.10
CA ALA A 144 -30.44 20.99 -13.52
C ALA A 144 -28.96 20.90 -13.95
N GLY A 145 -28.54 19.82 -14.62
CA GLY A 145 -27.15 19.56 -15.01
C GLY A 145 -26.26 19.07 -13.86
N GLU A 146 -26.84 18.68 -12.72
CA GLU A 146 -26.13 18.24 -11.52
C GLU A 146 -25.93 16.72 -11.47
N PHE A 147 -25.26 16.18 -12.49
CA PHE A 147 -25.11 14.72 -12.67
C PHE A 147 -24.40 14.00 -11.53
N LYS A 148 -23.44 14.65 -10.85
CA LYS A 148 -22.73 14.02 -9.71
C LYS A 148 -23.67 13.74 -8.55
N LEU A 149 -24.65 14.61 -8.31
CA LEU A 149 -25.65 14.42 -7.26
C LEU A 149 -26.61 13.30 -7.65
N ALA A 150 -27.11 13.31 -8.88
CA ALA A 150 -27.97 12.23 -9.39
C ALA A 150 -27.30 10.85 -9.28
N LEU A 151 -26.05 10.75 -9.71
CA LEU A 151 -25.25 9.51 -9.60
C LEU A 151 -25.00 9.12 -8.14
N GLY A 152 -24.66 10.08 -7.27
CA GLY A 152 -24.47 9.81 -5.84
C GLY A 152 -25.71 9.21 -5.19
N ILE A 153 -26.88 9.82 -5.43
CA ILE A 153 -28.17 9.36 -4.89
C ILE A 153 -28.54 7.97 -5.46
N ALA A 154 -28.32 7.73 -6.76
CA ALA A 154 -28.58 6.43 -7.39
C ALA A 154 -27.67 5.32 -6.82
N LEU A 155 -26.39 5.64 -6.57
CA LEU A 155 -25.43 4.71 -5.96
C LEU A 155 -25.77 4.42 -4.50
N GLU A 156 -26.24 5.40 -3.74
CA GLU A 156 -26.74 5.17 -2.38
C GLU A 156 -27.96 4.26 -2.38
N ALA A 157 -28.87 4.40 -3.35
CA ALA A 157 -30.05 3.55 -3.46
C ALA A 157 -29.77 2.14 -4.02
N PHE A 158 -28.53 1.78 -4.36
CA PHE A 158 -28.18 0.53 -5.06
C PHE A 158 -28.97 0.30 -6.37
N ARG A 159 -29.30 1.39 -7.09
CA ARG A 159 -30.00 1.35 -8.39
C ARG A 159 -29.00 1.43 -9.54
N GLN A 160 -28.61 0.27 -10.07
CA GLN A 160 -27.67 0.17 -11.21
C GLN A 160 -28.27 0.70 -12.52
N ASP A 161 -29.55 0.43 -12.74
CA ASP A 161 -30.33 0.83 -13.92
C ASP A 161 -30.26 2.35 -14.17
N LEU A 162 -30.48 3.16 -13.13
CA LEU A 162 -30.42 4.61 -13.23
C LEU A 162 -29.00 5.12 -13.50
N VAL A 163 -27.98 4.44 -12.98
CA VAL A 163 -26.58 4.81 -13.24
C VAL A 163 -26.24 4.59 -14.71
N GLU A 164 -26.61 3.45 -15.29
CA GLU A 164 -26.42 3.16 -16.71
C GLU A 164 -27.15 4.16 -17.59
N GLU A 165 -28.43 4.46 -17.30
CA GLU A 165 -29.23 5.42 -18.05
C GLU A 165 -28.61 6.83 -18.06
N ILE A 166 -28.17 7.32 -16.88
CA ILE A 166 -27.52 8.64 -16.76
C ILE A 166 -26.19 8.67 -17.54
N LEU A 167 -25.44 7.57 -17.55
CA LEU A 167 -24.16 7.50 -18.26
C LEU A 167 -24.35 7.41 -19.78
N HIS A 168 -25.27 6.58 -20.27
CA HIS A 168 -25.57 6.46 -21.70
C HIS A 168 -26.15 7.76 -22.26
N SER A 169 -27.14 8.35 -21.57
CA SER A 169 -27.71 9.64 -21.99
C SER A 169 -26.65 10.75 -22.06
N ARG A 170 -25.64 10.72 -21.19
CA ARG A 170 -24.54 11.67 -21.25
C ARG A 170 -23.55 11.40 -22.38
N LEU A 171 -23.29 10.13 -22.69
CA LEU A 171 -22.41 9.73 -23.78
C LEU A 171 -22.94 10.22 -25.13
N ASP A 172 -24.25 10.23 -25.31
CA ASP A 172 -24.90 10.69 -26.55
C ASP A 172 -24.94 12.22 -26.68
N GLN A 173 -25.02 12.96 -25.56
CA GLN A 173 -25.34 14.40 -25.56
C GLN A 173 -24.12 15.35 -25.42
N ASP A 174 -22.96 14.91 -24.92
CA ASP A 174 -21.82 15.79 -24.60
C ASP A 174 -20.45 15.26 -25.05
N SER A 175 -19.40 16.06 -24.81
CA SER A 175 -18.01 15.65 -25.00
C SER A 175 -17.63 14.43 -24.13
N GLU A 176 -16.98 13.47 -24.77
CA GLU A 176 -16.42 12.25 -24.15
C GLU A 176 -15.55 12.54 -22.92
N ALA A 177 -14.85 13.69 -22.90
CA ALA A 177 -14.02 14.10 -21.77
C ALA A 177 -14.82 14.38 -20.49
N ASN A 178 -16.08 14.82 -20.61
CA ASN A 178 -16.94 15.06 -19.45
C ASN A 178 -17.62 13.77 -19.00
N ALA A 179 -18.04 12.92 -19.93
CA ALA A 179 -18.53 11.57 -19.61
C ALA A 179 -17.47 10.77 -18.84
N LEU A 180 -16.21 10.81 -19.29
CA LEU A 180 -15.10 10.13 -18.62
C LEU A 180 -14.81 10.67 -17.21
N LYS A 181 -15.04 11.95 -16.94
CA LYS A 181 -14.94 12.50 -15.57
C LYS A 181 -16.03 11.95 -14.66
N LEU A 182 -17.25 11.77 -15.18
CA LEU A 182 -18.36 11.18 -14.43
C LEU A 182 -18.12 9.69 -14.18
N ILE A 183 -17.66 8.95 -15.18
CA ILE A 183 -17.26 7.53 -15.04
C ILE A 183 -16.18 7.38 -13.98
N ASN A 184 -15.13 8.23 -14.00
CA ASN A 184 -14.09 8.21 -12.97
C ASN A 184 -14.61 8.57 -11.57
N TYR A 185 -15.61 9.45 -11.48
CA TYR A 185 -16.30 9.74 -10.22
C TYR A 185 -17.05 8.50 -9.71
N VAL A 186 -17.88 7.85 -10.54
CA VAL A 186 -18.59 6.62 -10.18
C VAL A 186 -17.61 5.52 -9.79
N LEU A 187 -16.53 5.34 -10.56
CA LEU A 187 -15.49 4.35 -10.26
C LEU A 187 -14.83 4.61 -8.90
N THR A 188 -14.50 5.87 -8.60
CA THR A 188 -13.94 6.25 -7.29
C THR A 188 -14.91 5.92 -6.17
N VAL A 189 -16.17 6.39 -6.26
CA VAL A 189 -17.22 6.12 -5.27
C VAL A 189 -17.43 4.62 -5.07
N THR A 190 -17.45 3.85 -6.16
CA THR A 190 -17.61 2.38 -6.15
C THR A 190 -16.45 1.68 -5.46
N THR A 191 -15.24 2.21 -5.58
CA THR A 191 -14.05 1.63 -4.92
C THR A 191 -13.85 2.05 -3.46
N THR A 192 -14.42 3.18 -3.03
CA THR A 192 -14.16 3.76 -1.69
C THR A 192 -15.36 3.73 -0.74
N ILE A 193 -16.59 3.94 -1.23
CA ILE A 193 -17.77 4.16 -0.37
C ILE A 193 -18.66 2.91 -0.32
N ILE A 194 -18.82 2.21 -1.45
CA ILE A 194 -19.73 1.07 -1.54
C ILE A 194 -19.15 -0.12 -0.76
N GLY A 195 -19.85 -0.54 0.30
CA GLY A 195 -19.47 -1.67 1.14
C GLY A 195 -19.86 -3.04 0.56
N SER A 196 -20.99 -3.13 -0.15
CA SER A 196 -21.46 -4.39 -0.73
C SER A 196 -20.56 -4.85 -1.88
N SER A 197 -19.93 -6.02 -1.70
CA SER A 197 -19.07 -6.64 -2.71
C SER A 197 -19.84 -7.04 -3.97
N GLU A 198 -21.11 -7.47 -3.84
CA GLU A 198 -21.92 -7.91 -4.99
C GLU A 198 -22.33 -6.72 -5.87
N PHE A 199 -22.83 -5.64 -5.25
CA PHE A 199 -23.22 -4.43 -5.97
C PHE A 199 -22.02 -3.80 -6.66
N LYS A 200 -20.88 -3.74 -5.97
CA LYS A 200 -19.61 -3.26 -6.51
C LYS A 200 -19.20 -4.05 -7.76
N ALA A 201 -19.27 -5.38 -7.72
CA ALA A 201 -18.89 -6.21 -8.86
C ALA A 201 -19.83 -6.01 -10.06
N SER A 202 -21.14 -5.93 -9.82
CA SER A 202 -22.13 -5.70 -10.88
C SER A 202 -21.94 -4.34 -11.55
N LEU A 203 -21.77 -3.28 -10.75
CA LEU A 203 -21.59 -1.93 -11.25
C LEU A 203 -20.27 -1.76 -12.03
N LEU A 204 -19.18 -2.36 -11.56
CA LEU A 204 -17.91 -2.33 -12.29
C LEU A 204 -18.00 -3.03 -13.66
N LYS A 205 -18.78 -4.13 -13.77
CA LYS A 205 -19.03 -4.79 -15.06
C LYS A 205 -19.82 -3.89 -16.00
N ALA A 206 -20.88 -3.25 -15.51
CA ALA A 206 -21.63 -2.28 -16.29
C ALA A 206 -20.75 -1.12 -16.78
N LEU A 207 -19.88 -0.58 -15.92
CA LEU A 207 -18.93 0.47 -16.30
C LEU A 207 -17.93 0.00 -17.36
N PHE A 208 -17.52 -1.27 -17.34
CA PHE A 208 -16.64 -1.83 -18.37
C PHE A 208 -17.31 -1.76 -19.74
N ASP A 209 -18.57 -2.17 -19.84
CA ASP A 209 -19.33 -2.16 -21.10
C ASP A 209 -19.54 -0.72 -21.58
N VAL A 210 -19.96 0.19 -20.69
CA VAL A 210 -20.15 1.63 -21.01
C VAL A 210 -18.87 2.29 -21.54
N VAL A 211 -17.71 2.02 -20.91
CA VAL A 211 -16.43 2.60 -21.35
C VAL A 211 -15.98 1.99 -22.68
N THR A 212 -16.25 0.71 -22.90
CA THR A 212 -15.87 0.00 -24.12
C THR A 212 -16.67 0.46 -25.34
N ASP A 213 -17.94 0.84 -25.14
CA ASP A 213 -18.83 1.35 -26.19
C ASP A 213 -18.49 2.79 -26.65
N MET A 214 -17.56 3.47 -25.96
CA MET A 214 -17.11 4.81 -26.35
C MET A 214 -16.34 4.79 -27.68
N LYS A 215 -16.42 5.89 -28.46
CA LYS A 215 -15.68 6.01 -29.73
C LYS A 215 -14.16 6.08 -29.51
N SER A 216 -13.72 6.75 -28.44
CA SER A 216 -12.31 6.76 -28.01
C SER A 216 -12.20 6.26 -26.56
N PRO A 217 -12.17 4.93 -26.34
CA PRO A 217 -12.17 4.36 -24.99
C PRO A 217 -10.84 4.66 -24.30
N ASP A 218 -10.90 5.14 -23.05
CA ASP A 218 -9.70 5.25 -22.21
C ASP A 218 -9.37 3.89 -21.62
N TYR A 219 -8.55 3.14 -22.35
CA TYR A 219 -8.10 1.81 -21.95
C TYR A 219 -7.36 1.76 -20.60
N PHE A 220 -6.85 2.88 -20.10
CA PHE A 220 -6.33 2.94 -18.74
C PHE A 220 -7.44 2.76 -17.70
N THR A 221 -8.56 3.47 -17.88
CA THR A 221 -9.74 3.33 -17.02
C THR A 221 -10.35 1.93 -17.14
N VAL A 222 -10.34 1.33 -18.34
CA VAL A 222 -10.77 -0.07 -18.54
C VAL A 222 -9.85 -1.03 -17.79
N SER A 223 -8.52 -0.88 -17.90
CA SER A 223 -7.55 -1.69 -17.16
C SER A 223 -7.77 -1.59 -15.65
N LYS A 224 -8.10 -0.39 -15.14
CA LYS A 224 -8.43 -0.20 -13.73
C LYS A 224 -9.66 -1.01 -13.30
N ILE A 225 -10.70 -1.07 -14.14
CA ILE A 225 -11.89 -1.88 -13.87
C ILE A 225 -11.54 -3.36 -13.85
N VAL A 226 -10.78 -3.83 -14.85
CA VAL A 226 -10.32 -5.23 -14.95
C VAL A 226 -9.54 -5.66 -13.71
N VAL A 227 -8.58 -4.85 -13.25
CA VAL A 227 -7.80 -5.14 -12.04
C VAL A 227 -8.66 -5.18 -10.78
N ASN A 228 -9.64 -4.27 -10.65
CA ASN A 228 -10.54 -4.25 -9.48
C ASN A 228 -11.51 -5.44 -9.45
N LEU A 229 -11.90 -5.97 -10.60
CA LEU A 229 -12.77 -7.14 -10.73
C LEU A 229 -12.01 -8.47 -10.67
N ASN A 230 -10.72 -8.47 -11.02
CA ASN A 230 -9.89 -9.67 -11.15
C ASN A 230 -10.49 -10.73 -12.10
N ASP A 231 -10.98 -10.31 -13.27
CA ASP A 231 -11.67 -11.17 -14.24
C ASP A 231 -10.84 -11.32 -15.54
N SER A 232 -10.38 -12.55 -15.83
CA SER A 232 -9.54 -12.84 -17.01
C SER A 232 -10.30 -12.62 -18.32
N SER A 233 -11.60 -12.90 -18.34
CA SER A 233 -12.41 -12.78 -19.54
C SER A 233 -12.54 -11.32 -20.01
N LEU A 234 -12.66 -10.38 -19.07
CA LEU A 234 -12.67 -8.95 -19.35
C LEU A 234 -11.29 -8.45 -19.80
N ALA A 235 -10.21 -8.97 -19.21
CA ALA A 235 -8.85 -8.66 -19.63
C ALA A 235 -8.61 -9.09 -21.09
N VAL A 236 -9.07 -10.28 -21.48
CA VAL A 236 -8.96 -10.76 -22.86
C VAL A 236 -9.78 -9.91 -23.83
N ARG A 237 -11.02 -9.54 -23.47
CA ARG A 237 -11.84 -8.61 -24.28
C ARG A 237 -11.15 -7.25 -24.48
N LEU A 238 -10.48 -6.75 -23.45
CA LEU A 238 -9.68 -5.52 -23.53
C LEU A 238 -8.56 -5.64 -24.57
N PHE A 239 -7.76 -6.71 -24.54
CA PHE A 239 -6.69 -6.94 -25.53
C PHE A 239 -7.22 -7.22 -26.94
N GLU A 240 -8.38 -7.86 -27.08
CA GLU A 240 -9.05 -8.02 -28.38
C GLU A 240 -9.48 -6.69 -28.99
N ASN A 241 -10.01 -5.78 -28.19
CA ASN A 241 -10.40 -4.45 -28.65
C ASN A 241 -9.19 -3.60 -29.03
N LEU A 242 -8.12 -3.67 -28.23
CA LEU A 242 -6.85 -3.01 -28.54
C LEU A 242 -6.25 -3.50 -29.85
N ASN A 243 -6.26 -4.83 -30.08
CA ASN A 243 -5.71 -5.42 -31.29
C ASN A 243 -6.49 -5.04 -32.56
N ARG A 244 -7.78 -4.70 -32.44
CA ARG A 244 -8.63 -4.28 -33.57
C ARG A 244 -8.52 -2.80 -33.91
N HIS A 245 -8.35 -1.95 -32.90
CA HIS A 245 -8.55 -0.50 -33.04
C HIS A 245 -7.31 0.35 -32.79
N GLU A 246 -6.32 -0.13 -32.05
CA GLU A 246 -5.19 0.65 -31.57
C GLU A 246 -3.83 0.10 -31.99
N ASP A 247 -2.79 0.92 -31.82
CA ASP A 247 -1.41 0.50 -32.01
C ASP A 247 -0.96 -0.49 -30.93
N ILE A 248 -0.15 -1.48 -31.33
CA ILE A 248 0.40 -2.51 -30.43
C ILE A 248 1.16 -1.93 -29.23
N GLN A 249 1.71 -0.73 -29.37
CA GLN A 249 2.45 -0.06 -28.32
C GLN A 249 1.55 0.41 -27.16
N VAL A 250 0.27 0.69 -27.43
CA VAL A 250 -0.73 0.96 -26.37
C VAL A 250 -0.99 -0.30 -25.56
N SER A 251 -1.08 -1.45 -26.24
CA SER A 251 -1.22 -2.77 -25.59
C SER A 251 -0.05 -3.09 -24.67
N TYR A 252 1.18 -2.79 -25.10
CA TYR A 252 2.36 -2.96 -24.26
C TYR A 252 2.33 -2.07 -23.01
N GLN A 253 1.85 -0.81 -23.11
CA GLN A 253 1.74 0.06 -21.92
C GLN A 253 0.74 -0.52 -20.92
N ILE A 254 -0.42 -0.98 -21.39
CA ILE A 254 -1.43 -1.60 -20.54
C ILE A 254 -0.89 -2.87 -19.91
N ALA A 255 -0.11 -3.67 -20.64
CA ALA A 255 0.52 -4.85 -20.09
C ALA A 255 1.49 -4.52 -18.95
N PHE A 256 2.30 -3.46 -19.06
CA PHE A 256 3.12 -2.99 -17.92
C PHE A 256 2.27 -2.55 -16.74
N ASP A 257 1.23 -1.75 -16.99
CA ASP A 257 0.31 -1.28 -15.95
C ASP A 257 -0.37 -2.46 -15.22
N LEU A 258 -0.75 -3.50 -15.96
CA LEU A 258 -1.40 -4.72 -15.47
C LEU A 258 -0.44 -5.61 -14.70
N VAL A 259 0.82 -5.74 -15.11
CA VAL A 259 1.84 -6.54 -14.40
C VAL A 259 2.21 -5.90 -13.06
N SER A 260 2.25 -4.57 -13.00
CA SER A 260 2.53 -3.84 -11.76
C SER A 260 1.37 -3.89 -10.77
N SER A 261 0.13 -3.95 -11.26
CA SER A 261 -1.07 -3.75 -10.42
C SER A 261 -1.99 -4.96 -10.25
N GLY A 262 -1.93 -5.90 -11.19
CA GLY A 262 -2.81 -7.06 -11.28
C GLY A 262 -2.39 -8.21 -10.37
N PRO A 263 -3.35 -9.00 -9.84
CA PRO A 263 -3.06 -10.26 -9.19
C PRO A 263 -2.35 -11.23 -10.14
N GLN A 264 -1.48 -12.09 -9.60
CA GLN A 264 -0.68 -13.00 -10.41
C GLN A 264 -1.54 -14.07 -11.10
N GLU A 265 -2.57 -14.59 -10.43
CA GLU A 265 -3.59 -15.49 -11.00
C GLU A 265 -4.19 -14.95 -12.30
N LEU A 266 -4.51 -13.65 -12.33
CA LEU A 266 -5.06 -12.98 -13.51
C LEU A 266 -4.04 -12.94 -14.65
N LEU A 267 -2.78 -12.62 -14.33
CA LEU A 267 -1.70 -12.53 -15.31
C LEU A 267 -1.37 -13.90 -15.91
N ASP A 268 -1.32 -14.94 -15.08
CA ASP A 268 -1.05 -16.31 -15.52
C ASP A 268 -2.17 -16.80 -16.45
N SER A 269 -3.44 -16.68 -16.03
CA SER A 269 -4.61 -17.05 -16.84
C SER A 269 -4.68 -16.26 -18.15
N LEU A 270 -4.43 -14.95 -18.10
CA LEU A 270 -4.39 -14.09 -19.28
C LEU A 270 -3.27 -14.50 -20.24
N SER A 271 -2.07 -14.83 -19.71
CA SER A 271 -0.94 -15.24 -20.54
C SER A 271 -1.23 -16.54 -21.29
N ASP A 272 -1.92 -17.49 -20.65
CA ASP A 272 -2.30 -18.75 -21.26
C ASP A 272 -3.40 -18.56 -22.32
N GLU A 273 -4.43 -17.77 -22.02
CA GLU A 273 -5.53 -17.47 -22.96
C GLU A 273 -5.06 -16.67 -24.19
N LEU A 274 -4.14 -15.71 -24.02
CA LEU A 274 -3.57 -14.95 -25.14
C LEU A 274 -2.57 -15.77 -25.96
N SER A 275 -1.80 -16.66 -25.31
CA SER A 275 -0.91 -17.61 -25.99
C SER A 275 -1.70 -18.56 -26.89
N ALA A 276 -2.85 -19.06 -26.42
CA ALA A 276 -3.75 -19.89 -27.21
C ALA A 276 -4.35 -19.19 -28.44
N LYS A 277 -4.32 -17.84 -28.48
CA LYS A 277 -4.82 -17.01 -29.58
C LYS A 277 -3.69 -16.46 -30.48
N ASP A 278 -2.46 -16.96 -30.35
CA ASP A 278 -1.29 -16.57 -31.15
C ASP A 278 -1.00 -15.06 -31.16
N TYR A 279 -1.10 -14.41 -29.99
CA TYR A 279 -0.69 -13.01 -29.82
C TYR A 279 0.84 -12.81 -29.94
N ASP A 280 1.27 -11.58 -30.17
CA ASP A 280 2.68 -11.21 -30.27
C ASP A 280 3.48 -11.65 -29.03
N SER A 281 4.62 -12.33 -29.27
CA SER A 281 5.47 -12.89 -28.22
C SER A 281 5.98 -11.82 -27.25
N ARG A 282 6.20 -10.59 -27.73
CA ARG A 282 6.66 -9.47 -26.87
C ARG A 282 5.63 -9.05 -25.85
N LEU A 283 4.35 -9.13 -26.18
CA LEU A 283 3.27 -8.83 -25.25
C LEU A 283 3.22 -9.90 -24.15
N LEU A 284 3.32 -11.18 -24.53
CA LEU A 284 3.38 -12.31 -23.60
C LEU A 284 4.62 -12.20 -22.69
N ASP A 285 5.77 -11.81 -23.24
CA ASP A 285 6.98 -11.55 -22.48
C ASP A 285 6.77 -10.42 -21.45
N ILE A 286 6.09 -9.33 -21.81
CA ILE A 286 5.78 -8.25 -20.85
C ILE A 286 4.87 -8.78 -19.75
N LEU A 287 3.79 -9.50 -20.09
CA LEU A 287 2.82 -10.06 -19.14
C LEU A 287 3.46 -11.07 -18.17
N SER A 288 4.53 -11.75 -18.59
CA SER A 288 5.34 -12.60 -17.69
C SER A 288 6.05 -11.81 -16.58
N GLY A 289 6.21 -10.49 -16.73
CA GLY A 289 6.92 -9.60 -15.83
C GLY A 289 8.44 -9.69 -15.84
N LEU A 290 9.04 -10.61 -16.63
CA LEU A 290 10.49 -10.71 -16.78
C LEU A 290 11.13 -9.38 -17.23
N PRO A 291 10.61 -8.67 -18.26
CA PRO A 291 11.16 -7.38 -18.68
C PRO A 291 10.99 -6.29 -17.61
N THR A 292 9.84 -6.24 -16.95
CA THR A 292 9.54 -5.29 -15.87
C THR A 292 10.58 -5.39 -14.76
N CYS A 293 10.87 -6.62 -14.29
CA CYS A 293 11.92 -6.85 -13.30
C CYS A 293 13.31 -6.45 -13.79
N ASP A 294 13.65 -6.76 -15.04
CA ASP A 294 14.97 -6.44 -15.62
C ASP A 294 15.22 -4.93 -15.71
N TYR A 295 14.19 -4.15 -16.10
CA TYR A 295 14.30 -2.69 -16.12
C TYR A 295 14.52 -2.10 -14.73
N HIS A 296 13.79 -2.60 -13.72
CA HIS A 296 13.99 -2.18 -12.34
C HIS A 296 15.37 -2.55 -11.79
N ASN A 297 15.88 -3.74 -12.10
CA ASN A 297 17.23 -4.13 -11.69
C ASN A 297 18.30 -3.27 -12.38
N THR A 298 18.10 -2.96 -13.66
CA THR A 298 19.02 -2.08 -14.42
C THR A 298 19.08 -0.70 -13.77
N PHE A 299 17.93 -0.15 -13.37
CA PHE A 299 17.85 1.09 -12.59
C PHE A 299 18.61 1.00 -11.27
N LEU A 300 18.35 -0.03 -10.45
CA LEU A 300 18.96 -0.19 -9.14
C LEU A 300 20.48 -0.41 -9.22
N LEU A 301 20.96 -1.17 -10.20
CA LEU A 301 22.38 -1.44 -10.41
C LEU A 301 23.14 -0.17 -10.82
N LYS A 302 22.58 0.63 -11.74
CA LYS A 302 23.21 1.85 -12.25
C LYS A 302 23.24 2.97 -11.21
N ASN A 303 22.16 3.14 -10.43
CA ASN A 303 21.96 4.29 -9.56
C ASN A 303 22.22 4.02 -8.06
N LYS A 304 22.84 2.89 -7.71
CA LYS A 304 23.07 2.52 -6.30
C LYS A 304 23.90 3.57 -5.55
N ASN A 305 23.35 4.10 -4.46
CA ASN A 305 24.07 5.01 -3.57
C ASN A 305 24.22 4.38 -2.18
N ILE A 306 25.16 3.44 -2.07
CA ILE A 306 25.32 2.58 -0.89
C ILE A 306 26.40 3.11 0.03
N ASP A 307 26.04 3.28 1.30
CA ASP A 307 26.95 3.72 2.35
C ASP A 307 27.59 2.53 3.07
N ILE A 308 28.78 2.16 2.62
CA ILE A 308 29.54 1.04 3.21
C ILE A 308 30.13 1.42 4.57
N GLY A 309 30.44 2.71 4.79
CA GLY A 309 30.97 3.22 6.06
C GLY A 309 29.97 2.98 7.20
N LEU A 310 28.70 3.25 6.92
CA LEU A 310 27.60 3.00 7.84
C LEU A 310 27.48 1.53 8.25
N LEU A 311 27.50 0.62 7.27
CA LEU A 311 27.43 -0.82 7.54
C LEU A 311 28.64 -1.32 8.32
N ASN A 312 29.84 -0.83 7.99
CA ASN A 312 31.05 -1.15 8.73
C ASN A 312 30.96 -0.64 10.19
N LYS A 313 30.37 0.54 10.41
CA LYS A 313 30.14 1.06 11.74
C LYS A 313 29.17 0.20 12.55
N CYS A 314 28.04 -0.20 11.97
CA CYS A 314 27.09 -1.13 12.59
C CYS A 314 27.77 -2.46 12.93
N LYS A 315 28.48 -3.06 11.96
CA LYS A 315 29.24 -4.31 12.12
C LYS A 315 30.30 -4.20 13.23
N SER A 316 31.00 -3.07 13.35
CA SER A 316 32.03 -2.88 14.38
C SER A 316 31.44 -2.76 15.79
N SER A 317 30.24 -2.19 15.90
CA SER A 317 29.55 -1.96 17.18
C SER A 317 28.76 -3.20 17.64
N LEU A 318 28.27 -4.00 16.68
CA LEU A 318 27.52 -5.24 16.91
C LEU A 318 28.40 -6.47 16.66
N ASP A 319 28.84 -7.13 17.73
CA ASP A 319 29.69 -8.31 17.61
C ASP A 319 28.94 -9.48 16.94
N GLY A 320 29.52 -9.98 15.84
CA GLY A 320 28.98 -11.09 15.05
C GLY A 320 29.00 -12.45 15.75
N LYS A 321 29.62 -12.58 16.93
CA LYS A 321 29.47 -13.78 17.78
C LYS A 321 28.08 -13.89 18.41
N PHE A 322 27.39 -12.77 18.64
CA PHE A 322 26.04 -12.78 19.17
C PHE A 322 25.04 -12.98 18.04
N SER A 323 24.27 -14.06 18.10
CA SER A 323 23.31 -14.45 17.05
C SER A 323 22.32 -13.32 16.69
N LEU A 324 21.79 -12.61 17.68
CA LEU A 324 20.86 -11.49 17.48
C LEU A 324 21.50 -10.33 16.71
N PHE A 325 22.74 -9.98 17.05
CA PHE A 325 23.48 -8.88 16.44
C PHE A 325 23.93 -9.22 15.02
N HIS A 326 24.37 -10.46 14.80
CA HIS A 326 24.67 -10.96 13.46
C HIS A 326 23.43 -10.90 12.56
N THR A 327 22.28 -11.34 13.09
CA THR A 327 20.98 -11.29 12.40
C THR A 327 20.61 -9.85 12.02
N ALA A 328 20.72 -8.90 12.95
CA ALA A 328 20.40 -7.49 12.70
C ALA A 328 21.22 -6.90 11.54
N VAL A 329 22.55 -7.10 11.55
CA VAL A 329 23.44 -6.59 10.50
C VAL A 329 23.22 -7.31 9.17
N SER A 330 22.91 -8.61 9.19
CA SER A 330 22.62 -9.38 7.97
C SER A 330 21.35 -8.87 7.28
N VAL A 331 20.27 -8.67 8.06
CA VAL A 331 19.01 -8.11 7.57
C VAL A 331 19.20 -6.69 7.07
N ALA A 332 19.89 -5.83 7.82
CA ALA A 332 20.17 -4.45 7.42
C ALA A 332 20.97 -4.38 6.11
N ASN A 333 22.00 -5.22 5.98
CA ASN A 333 22.76 -5.34 4.74
C ASN A 333 21.89 -5.78 3.56
N GLY A 334 21.03 -6.80 3.78
CA GLY A 334 20.08 -7.27 2.79
C GLY A 334 19.16 -6.15 2.29
N PHE A 335 18.59 -5.35 3.19
CA PHE A 335 17.74 -4.21 2.81
C PHE A 335 18.50 -3.11 2.07
N MET A 336 19.68 -2.70 2.58
CA MET A 336 20.48 -1.65 1.93
C MET A 336 20.85 -1.96 0.48
N HIS A 337 21.09 -3.24 0.19
CA HIS A 337 21.49 -3.71 -1.14
C HIS A 337 20.34 -4.37 -1.92
N ALA A 338 19.09 -4.26 -1.46
CA ALA A 338 17.94 -4.94 -2.06
C ALA A 338 17.84 -4.67 -3.58
N GLY A 339 17.84 -5.73 -4.39
CA GLY A 339 17.74 -5.68 -5.86
C GLY A 339 18.95 -5.09 -6.61
N THR A 340 20.02 -4.68 -5.92
CA THR A 340 21.21 -4.08 -6.57
C THR A 340 22.21 -5.12 -7.09
N THR A 341 22.05 -6.39 -6.70
CA THR A 341 22.97 -7.51 -7.00
C THR A 341 24.41 -7.32 -6.51
N ASP A 342 24.66 -6.34 -5.64
CA ASP A 342 26.00 -5.99 -5.18
C ASP A 342 26.41 -6.80 -3.93
N ASN A 343 27.47 -7.59 -4.08
CA ASN A 343 28.03 -8.47 -3.03
C ASN A 343 29.32 -7.93 -2.38
N THR A 344 29.68 -6.66 -2.62
CA THR A 344 30.93 -6.05 -2.12
C THR A 344 31.08 -6.16 -0.60
N PHE A 345 30.00 -5.89 0.16
CA PHE A 345 30.02 -6.01 1.62
C PHE A 345 30.38 -7.43 2.08
N ILE A 346 29.77 -8.45 1.48
CA ILE A 346 29.97 -9.85 1.88
C ILE A 346 31.38 -10.32 1.52
N LYS A 347 31.87 -9.97 0.33
CA LYS A 347 33.24 -10.30 -0.11
C LYS A 347 34.30 -9.70 0.80
N THR A 348 34.11 -8.45 1.22
CA THR A 348 35.04 -7.75 2.11
C THR A 348 34.99 -8.29 3.54
N ASN A 349 33.85 -8.81 3.97
CA ASN A 349 33.59 -9.19 5.37
C ASN A 349 33.44 -10.71 5.58
N LEU A 350 34.12 -11.53 4.77
CA LEU A 350 34.01 -13.00 4.83
C LEU A 350 34.35 -13.58 6.22
N THR A 351 35.32 -12.99 6.92
CA THR A 351 35.71 -13.39 8.29
C THR A 351 34.60 -13.14 9.31
N TRP A 352 33.75 -12.15 9.08
CA TRP A 352 32.58 -11.87 9.92
C TRP A 352 31.44 -12.82 9.60
N LEU A 353 31.19 -13.11 8.32
CA LEU A 353 30.19 -14.11 7.92
C LEU A 353 30.51 -15.50 8.49
N GLY A 354 31.79 -15.86 8.58
CA GLY A 354 32.24 -17.11 9.23
C GLY A 354 31.93 -17.21 10.72
N LYS A 355 31.55 -16.10 11.39
CA LYS A 355 31.13 -16.10 12.81
C LYS A 355 29.65 -16.47 12.99
N ALA A 356 28.86 -16.54 11.92
CA ALA A 356 27.44 -16.86 11.99
C ALA A 356 27.19 -18.27 12.57
N GLN A 357 26.25 -18.36 13.52
CA GLN A 357 25.85 -19.61 14.17
C GLN A 357 24.36 -19.87 14.00
N ASN A 358 23.97 -21.15 13.86
CA ASN A 358 22.59 -21.63 13.81
C ASN A 358 21.70 -20.82 12.84
N TRP A 359 20.53 -20.36 13.29
CA TRP A 359 19.58 -19.57 12.52
C TRP A 359 20.13 -18.23 12.00
N ALA A 360 21.15 -17.63 12.64
CA ALA A 360 21.78 -16.43 12.07
C ALA A 360 22.50 -16.73 10.74
N LYS A 361 22.98 -17.98 10.56
CA LYS A 361 23.55 -18.45 9.29
C LYS A 361 22.47 -18.66 8.23
N PHE A 362 21.29 -19.14 8.65
CA PHE A 362 20.11 -19.23 7.78
C PHE A 362 19.71 -17.84 7.28
N THR A 363 19.53 -16.87 8.18
CA THR A 363 19.17 -15.48 7.85
C THR A 363 20.23 -14.79 7.00
N ALA A 364 21.52 -15.01 7.27
CA ALA A 364 22.60 -14.46 6.45
C ALA A 364 22.57 -15.01 5.01
N THR A 365 22.22 -16.27 4.84
CA THR A 365 22.06 -16.88 3.51
C THR A 365 20.79 -16.35 2.83
N ALA A 366 19.68 -16.24 3.56
CA ALA A 366 18.42 -15.67 3.08
C ALA A 366 18.57 -14.21 2.62
N SER A 367 19.43 -13.44 3.29
CA SER A 367 19.74 -12.05 2.94
C SER A 367 20.32 -11.91 1.52
N LEU A 368 21.04 -12.93 1.01
CA LEU A 368 21.51 -12.95 -0.38
C LEU A 368 20.35 -12.90 -1.38
N GLY A 369 19.23 -13.56 -1.05
CA GLY A 369 18.02 -13.52 -1.87
C GLY A 369 17.45 -12.12 -2.01
N VAL A 370 17.49 -11.33 -0.93
CA VAL A 370 17.05 -9.92 -0.95
C VAL A 370 17.98 -9.05 -1.81
N ILE A 371 19.31 -9.26 -1.71
CA ILE A 371 20.31 -8.52 -2.50
C ILE A 371 20.14 -8.80 -4.00
N HIS A 372 19.87 -10.05 -4.35
CA HIS A 372 19.70 -10.52 -5.72
C HIS A 372 18.25 -10.54 -6.21
N ARG A 373 17.32 -9.91 -5.46
CA ARG A 373 15.90 -9.87 -5.80
C ARG A 373 15.69 -9.38 -7.23
N GLY A 374 14.81 -10.06 -7.97
CA GLY A 374 14.43 -9.68 -9.33
C GLY A 374 15.41 -10.09 -10.42
N ASN A 375 16.61 -10.59 -10.10
CA ASN A 375 17.57 -11.04 -11.11
C ASN A 375 17.23 -12.45 -11.62
N LEU A 376 16.18 -12.55 -12.44
CA LEU A 376 15.56 -13.83 -12.82
C LEU A 376 16.42 -14.67 -13.77
N SER A 377 17.33 -14.07 -14.54
CA SER A 377 18.19 -14.80 -15.49
C SER A 377 19.33 -15.58 -14.82
N ASP A 378 19.98 -14.97 -13.83
CA ASP A 378 21.16 -15.54 -13.16
C ASP A 378 20.92 -15.91 -11.70
N GLY A 379 19.73 -15.64 -11.14
CA GLY A 379 19.40 -15.88 -9.73
C GLY A 379 19.79 -17.29 -9.28
N LYS A 380 19.38 -18.31 -10.04
CA LYS A 380 19.73 -19.72 -9.77
C LYS A 380 21.25 -19.97 -9.87
N LYS A 381 21.96 -19.37 -10.83
CA LYS A 381 23.41 -19.53 -11.00
C LYS A 381 24.19 -18.95 -9.82
N ILE A 382 23.77 -17.79 -9.33
CA ILE A 382 24.39 -17.11 -8.18
C ILE A 382 24.20 -17.94 -6.90
N MET A 383 23.02 -18.53 -6.73
CA MET A 383 22.70 -19.34 -5.55
C MET A 383 23.26 -20.77 -5.62
N ALA A 384 23.66 -21.26 -6.81
CA ALA A 384 24.12 -22.62 -7.03
C ALA A 384 25.19 -23.13 -6.04
N PRO A 385 26.21 -22.35 -5.60
CA PRO A 385 27.20 -22.81 -4.62
C PRO A 385 26.65 -23.05 -3.21
N TYR A 386 25.45 -22.53 -2.92
CA TYR A 386 24.78 -22.62 -1.63
C TYR A 386 23.60 -23.59 -1.63
N LEU A 387 23.14 -24.02 -2.81
CA LEU A 387 22.03 -24.97 -2.99
C LEU A 387 22.39 -26.40 -2.53
N PRO A 388 21.39 -27.22 -2.15
CA PRO A 388 21.62 -28.63 -1.83
C PRO A 388 22.25 -29.38 -3.03
N GLY A 389 23.10 -30.37 -2.74
CA GLY A 389 23.86 -31.11 -3.76
C GLY A 389 25.18 -30.46 -4.21
N SER A 390 25.48 -29.24 -3.75
CA SER A 390 26.72 -28.52 -4.03
C SER A 390 27.68 -28.48 -2.83
N ARG A 391 28.77 -27.68 -2.91
CA ARG A 391 29.91 -27.65 -1.96
C ARG A 391 29.59 -27.15 -0.53
N SER A 392 28.32 -26.90 -0.20
CA SER A 392 27.89 -26.31 1.07
C SER A 392 27.69 -27.35 2.18
N THR A 393 28.40 -27.19 3.29
CA THR A 393 28.46 -28.19 4.38
C THR A 393 27.40 -27.99 5.48
N SER A 394 26.76 -26.82 5.59
CA SER A 394 25.85 -26.52 6.71
C SER A 394 24.38 -26.60 6.32
N ARG A 395 23.58 -27.31 7.13
CA ARG A 395 22.11 -27.42 6.96
C ARG A 395 21.40 -26.08 6.82
N TYR A 396 21.79 -25.09 7.64
CA TYR A 396 21.22 -23.73 7.60
C TYR A 396 21.53 -22.97 6.32
N ILE A 397 22.67 -23.22 5.67
CA ILE A 397 23.00 -22.60 4.38
C ILE A 397 22.14 -23.24 3.28
N LYS A 398 22.00 -24.58 3.30
CA LYS A 398 21.17 -25.29 2.32
C LYS A 398 19.70 -24.88 2.43
N GLY A 399 19.13 -24.80 3.64
CA GLY A 399 17.76 -24.32 3.83
C GLY A 399 17.62 -22.83 3.48
N GLY A 400 18.54 -21.99 3.95
CA GLY A 400 18.49 -20.55 3.71
C GLY A 400 18.67 -20.17 2.23
N SER A 401 19.36 -21.01 1.43
CA SER A 401 19.52 -20.79 0.00
C SER A 401 18.26 -21.11 -0.79
N LEU A 402 17.46 -22.10 -0.37
CA LEU A 402 16.14 -22.38 -0.95
C LEU A 402 15.15 -21.24 -0.66
N TYR A 403 15.17 -20.70 0.57
CA TYR A 403 14.37 -19.53 0.90
C TYR A 403 14.82 -18.28 0.12
N ALA A 404 16.14 -18.06 0.00
CA ALA A 404 16.69 -16.99 -0.84
C ALA A 404 16.27 -17.12 -2.32
N LEU A 405 16.20 -18.34 -2.85
CA LEU A 405 15.75 -18.59 -4.21
C LEU A 405 14.29 -18.16 -4.39
N GLY A 406 13.41 -18.47 -3.43
CA GLY A 406 12.03 -17.97 -3.41
C GLY A 406 11.94 -16.45 -3.37
N LEU A 407 12.78 -15.78 -2.57
CA LEU A 407 12.82 -14.30 -2.50
C LEU A 407 13.26 -13.66 -3.84
N ILE A 408 14.16 -14.29 -4.59
CA ILE A 408 14.62 -13.78 -5.89
C ILE A 408 13.49 -13.84 -6.92
N TYR A 409 12.77 -14.96 -6.95
CA TYR A 409 11.74 -15.29 -7.92
C TYR A 409 10.32 -15.05 -7.40
N ALA A 410 10.16 -14.21 -6.37
CA ALA A 410 8.88 -13.98 -5.74
C ALA A 410 7.85 -13.44 -6.74
N GLY A 411 6.82 -14.25 -7.01
CA GLY A 411 5.75 -14.00 -7.97
C GLY A 411 6.11 -14.05 -9.46
N PHE A 412 7.30 -14.55 -9.82
CA PHE A 412 7.74 -14.71 -11.22
C PHE A 412 8.48 -16.04 -11.45
N GLY A 413 8.32 -17.02 -10.55
CA GLY A 413 9.19 -18.17 -10.41
C GLY A 413 8.72 -19.48 -11.04
N ARG A 414 8.11 -19.48 -12.24
CA ARG A 414 7.53 -20.70 -12.86
C ARG A 414 8.48 -21.91 -12.85
N ASP A 415 9.68 -21.77 -13.42
CA ASP A 415 10.70 -22.85 -13.46
C ASP A 415 11.28 -23.25 -12.09
N ILE A 416 11.21 -22.33 -11.12
CA ILE A 416 11.75 -22.52 -9.78
C ILE A 416 10.77 -23.27 -8.89
N ILE A 417 9.46 -23.10 -9.13
CA ILE A 417 8.41 -23.81 -8.40
C ILE A 417 8.62 -25.32 -8.53
N ASP A 418 8.85 -25.83 -9.74
CA ASP A 418 9.07 -27.27 -9.96
C ASP A 418 10.32 -27.79 -9.24
N TYR A 419 11.41 -27.02 -9.26
CA TYR A 419 12.64 -27.37 -8.55
C TYR A 419 12.44 -27.38 -7.03
N LEU A 420 11.73 -26.40 -6.47
CA LEU A 420 11.44 -26.38 -5.03
C LEU A 420 10.45 -27.48 -4.64
N LYS A 421 9.46 -27.76 -5.48
CA LYS A 421 8.48 -28.83 -5.30
C LYS A 421 9.16 -30.20 -5.26
N SER A 422 10.10 -30.46 -6.16
CA SER A 422 10.84 -31.74 -6.14
C SER A 422 11.60 -31.92 -4.82
N ASN A 423 12.25 -30.85 -4.31
CA ASN A 423 12.93 -30.89 -3.01
C ASN A 423 11.97 -31.12 -1.84
N ILE A 424 10.72 -30.65 -1.92
CA ILE A 424 9.71 -30.90 -0.87
C ILE A 424 9.30 -32.37 -0.90
N VAL A 425 8.80 -32.84 -2.05
CA VAL A 425 8.27 -34.20 -2.20
C VAL A 425 9.32 -35.27 -1.88
N GLU A 426 10.58 -35.07 -2.29
CA GLU A 426 11.68 -36.00 -2.00
C GLU A 426 12.00 -36.12 -0.50
N ASN A 427 11.74 -35.06 0.28
CA ASN A 427 12.16 -34.96 1.68
C ASN A 427 10.99 -35.05 2.68
N SER A 428 9.74 -34.95 2.22
CA SER A 428 8.54 -35.02 3.06
C SER A 428 8.48 -36.30 3.91
N SER A 429 8.95 -37.44 3.41
CA SER A 429 8.92 -38.71 4.17
C SER A 429 10.04 -38.85 5.21
N ALA A 430 11.02 -37.95 5.23
CA ALA A 430 12.23 -38.04 6.04
C ALA A 430 12.35 -36.90 7.08
N THR A 431 11.21 -36.31 7.48
CA THR A 431 11.10 -35.20 8.45
C THR A 431 11.65 -35.52 9.84
N GLY A 432 11.87 -36.79 10.18
CA GLY A 432 12.48 -37.20 11.44
C GLY A 432 13.97 -36.84 11.58
N ASP A 433 14.64 -36.47 10.48
CA ASP A 433 16.02 -35.95 10.52
C ASP A 433 16.01 -34.42 10.61
N GLU A 434 16.61 -33.87 11.67
CA GLU A 434 16.75 -32.42 11.87
C GLU A 434 17.45 -31.70 10.69
N ASP A 435 18.36 -32.39 10.00
CA ASP A 435 19.07 -31.82 8.86
C ASP A 435 18.16 -31.61 7.65
N ILE A 436 17.17 -32.50 7.49
CA ILE A 436 16.16 -32.45 6.44
C ILE A 436 15.07 -31.46 6.82
N ASP A 437 14.67 -31.39 8.09
CA ASP A 437 13.66 -30.44 8.59
C ASP A 437 14.04 -28.97 8.30
N VAL A 438 15.30 -28.58 8.53
CA VAL A 438 15.79 -27.22 8.23
C VAL A 438 15.81 -26.95 6.71
N LEU A 439 16.10 -27.97 5.90
CA LEU A 439 16.06 -27.86 4.44
C LEU A 439 14.61 -27.64 3.97
N LEU A 440 13.68 -28.44 4.49
CA LEU A 440 12.27 -28.41 4.18
C LEU A 440 11.63 -27.09 4.62
N HIS A 441 12.01 -26.56 5.78
CA HIS A 441 11.59 -25.23 6.23
C HIS A 441 11.93 -24.13 5.20
N GLY A 442 13.16 -24.14 4.69
CA GLY A 442 13.60 -23.19 3.67
C GLY A 442 12.91 -23.39 2.32
N ALA A 443 12.69 -24.65 1.93
CA ALA A 443 11.97 -25.02 0.71
C ALA A 443 10.51 -24.55 0.75
N SER A 444 9.81 -24.78 1.86
CA SER A 444 8.40 -24.41 2.06
C SER A 444 8.18 -22.90 2.03
N LEU A 445 9.05 -22.10 2.68
CA LEU A 445 9.00 -20.64 2.56
C LEU A 445 9.34 -20.17 1.14
N GLY A 446 10.34 -20.81 0.51
CA GLY A 446 10.78 -20.47 -0.83
C GLY A 446 9.69 -20.71 -1.89
N ILE A 447 9.02 -21.86 -1.83
CA ILE A 447 7.97 -22.22 -2.80
C ILE A 447 6.73 -21.35 -2.59
N GLY A 448 6.37 -21.03 -1.33
CA GLY A 448 5.26 -20.14 -1.01
C GLY A 448 5.45 -18.74 -1.60
N LEU A 449 6.69 -18.22 -1.60
CA LEU A 449 7.04 -16.95 -2.25
C LEU A 449 7.02 -17.04 -3.78
N ALA A 450 7.53 -18.14 -4.35
CA ALA A 450 7.58 -18.32 -5.80
C ALA A 450 6.18 -18.50 -6.41
N ALA A 451 5.31 -19.25 -5.74
CA ALA A 451 3.93 -19.54 -6.12
C ALA A 451 2.91 -18.58 -5.47
N MET A 452 3.35 -17.42 -4.99
CA MET A 452 2.50 -16.49 -4.25
C MET A 452 1.34 -15.98 -5.13
N GLY A 453 0.10 -16.25 -4.73
CA GLY A 453 -1.09 -15.81 -5.49
C GLY A 453 -1.26 -16.47 -6.85
N SER A 454 -0.67 -17.67 -7.07
CA SER A 454 -0.87 -18.46 -8.28
C SER A 454 -2.03 -19.46 -8.16
N ALA A 455 -2.62 -19.62 -6.97
CA ALA A 455 -3.71 -20.57 -6.68
C ALA A 455 -3.43 -22.03 -7.09
N SER A 456 -2.15 -22.44 -7.14
CA SER A 456 -1.76 -23.79 -7.58
C SER A 456 -2.11 -24.85 -6.53
N ILE A 457 -3.03 -25.75 -6.89
CA ILE A 457 -3.44 -26.87 -6.03
C ILE A 457 -2.30 -27.86 -5.81
N GLU A 458 -1.43 -28.07 -6.79
CA GLU A 458 -0.33 -29.04 -6.67
C GLU A 458 0.70 -28.63 -5.61
N VAL A 459 1.00 -27.33 -5.55
CA VAL A 459 1.90 -26.79 -4.52
C VAL A 459 1.23 -26.88 -3.15
N TYR A 460 -0.07 -26.57 -3.07
CA TYR A 460 -0.84 -26.70 -1.83
C TYR A 460 -0.80 -28.13 -1.27
N GLU A 461 -1.06 -29.15 -2.11
CA GLU A 461 -1.01 -30.55 -1.71
C GLU A 461 0.39 -30.96 -1.22
N SER A 462 1.46 -30.54 -1.92
CA SER A 462 2.83 -30.84 -1.48
C SER A 462 3.19 -30.23 -0.13
N LEU A 463 2.70 -29.02 0.17
CA LEU A 463 2.91 -28.37 1.46
C LEU A 463 2.04 -28.99 2.57
N LYS A 464 0.84 -29.46 2.21
CA LYS A 464 -0.05 -30.19 3.13
C LYS A 464 0.58 -31.50 3.61
N GLU A 465 1.30 -32.22 2.76
CA GLU A 465 2.06 -33.39 3.18
C GLU A 465 3.10 -33.04 4.26
N VAL A 466 3.83 -31.93 4.09
CA VAL A 466 4.80 -31.45 5.10
C VAL A 466 4.11 -31.07 6.41
N LEU A 467 2.93 -30.44 6.31
CA LEU A 467 2.14 -30.04 7.46
C LEU A 467 1.67 -31.24 8.27
N TYR A 468 1.16 -32.29 7.62
CA TYR A 468 0.62 -33.49 8.28
C TYR A 468 1.70 -34.37 8.95
N ASN A 469 2.97 -34.17 8.59
CA ASN A 469 4.08 -34.78 9.31
C ASN A 469 4.34 -34.15 10.70
N ASP A 470 3.65 -33.05 11.03
CA ASP A 470 3.61 -32.42 12.35
C ASP A 470 4.99 -31.99 12.90
N SER A 471 5.92 -31.61 12.02
CA SER A 471 7.19 -30.99 12.45
C SER A 471 6.97 -29.51 12.79
N ALA A 472 7.41 -29.10 13.98
CA ALA A 472 7.20 -27.74 14.48
C ALA A 472 7.80 -26.62 13.59
N VAL A 473 8.95 -26.86 12.95
CA VAL A 473 9.68 -25.83 12.18
C VAL A 473 9.28 -25.84 10.70
N SER A 474 9.32 -27.00 10.04
CA SER A 474 8.88 -27.09 8.64
C SER A 474 7.37 -26.91 8.49
N GLY A 475 6.58 -27.33 9.49
CA GLY A 475 5.12 -27.18 9.51
C GLY A 475 4.68 -25.72 9.60
N GLU A 476 5.36 -24.88 10.39
CA GLU A 476 5.09 -23.43 10.43
C GLU A 476 5.32 -22.78 9.05
N ALA A 477 6.44 -23.13 8.39
CA ALA A 477 6.74 -22.65 7.05
C ALA A 477 5.77 -23.18 5.99
N ALA A 478 5.37 -24.45 6.08
CA ALA A 478 4.41 -25.04 5.17
C ALA A 478 3.04 -24.39 5.28
N ALA A 479 2.55 -24.17 6.50
CA ALA A 479 1.29 -23.48 6.75
C ALA A 479 1.27 -22.04 6.20
N MET A 480 2.36 -21.29 6.39
CA MET A 480 2.51 -19.95 5.79
C MET A 480 2.59 -20.03 4.27
N GLY A 481 3.33 -21.01 3.72
CA GLY A 481 3.44 -21.26 2.28
C GLY A 481 2.09 -21.56 1.63
N MET A 482 1.24 -22.37 2.27
CA MET A 482 -0.13 -22.66 1.81
C MET A 482 -0.99 -21.39 1.74
N GLY A 483 -0.85 -20.50 2.74
CA GLY A 483 -1.54 -19.22 2.72
C GLY A 483 -1.04 -18.26 1.63
N LEU A 484 0.27 -18.26 1.36
CA LEU A 484 0.87 -17.46 0.29
C LEU A 484 0.44 -17.96 -1.11
N THR A 485 0.35 -19.28 -1.32
CA THR A 485 -0.08 -19.82 -2.62
C THR A 485 -1.55 -19.57 -2.91
N MET A 486 -2.42 -19.73 -1.90
CA MET A 486 -3.87 -19.54 -1.99
C MET A 486 -4.31 -18.11 -1.63
N LEU A 487 -3.41 -17.14 -1.70
CA LEU A 487 -3.63 -15.74 -1.35
C LEU A 487 -4.87 -15.15 -2.06
N GLY A 488 -5.83 -14.64 -1.28
CA GLY A 488 -7.02 -13.95 -1.80
C GLY A 488 -8.07 -14.82 -2.50
N THR A 489 -7.85 -16.14 -2.64
CA THR A 489 -8.79 -17.05 -3.31
C THR A 489 -10.08 -17.23 -2.51
N GLY A 490 -9.97 -17.28 -1.18
CA GLY A 490 -11.09 -17.63 -0.29
C GLY A 490 -11.66 -19.03 -0.53
N ASN A 491 -10.83 -19.98 -0.99
CA ASN A 491 -11.27 -21.36 -1.24
C ASN A 491 -11.73 -22.04 0.07
N GLU A 492 -13.01 -22.41 0.13
CA GLU A 492 -13.63 -23.01 1.32
C GLU A 492 -12.96 -24.32 1.73
N SER A 493 -12.48 -25.13 0.78
CA SER A 493 -11.78 -26.38 1.07
C SER A 493 -10.47 -26.13 1.81
N ALA A 494 -9.67 -25.17 1.35
CA ALA A 494 -8.40 -24.83 1.99
C ALA A 494 -8.61 -24.19 3.36
N VAL A 495 -9.61 -23.32 3.48
CA VAL A 495 -10.00 -22.71 4.76
C VAL A 495 -10.43 -23.78 5.78
N HIS A 496 -11.26 -24.74 5.36
CA HIS A 496 -11.73 -25.80 6.25
C HIS A 496 -10.61 -26.75 6.69
N ASP A 497 -9.76 -27.17 5.75
CA ASP A 497 -8.61 -28.05 6.00
C ASP A 497 -7.63 -27.40 7.01
N MET A 498 -7.21 -26.16 6.74
CA MET A 498 -6.27 -25.45 7.62
C MET A 498 -6.86 -25.12 8.99
N LEU A 499 -8.15 -24.76 9.07
CA LEU A 499 -8.80 -24.44 10.34
C LEU A 499 -8.96 -25.68 11.22
N THR A 500 -9.37 -26.80 10.64
CA THR A 500 -9.50 -28.08 11.35
C THR A 500 -8.15 -28.53 11.89
N TYR A 501 -7.10 -28.51 11.05
CA TYR A 501 -5.77 -28.92 11.48
C TYR A 501 -5.17 -27.99 12.55
N ALA A 502 -5.50 -26.68 12.49
CA ALA A 502 -5.07 -25.72 13.52
C ALA A 502 -5.69 -25.98 14.89
N GLN A 503 -6.85 -26.62 14.96
CA GLN A 503 -7.51 -27.04 16.21
C GLN A 503 -6.99 -28.40 16.72
N GLU A 504 -6.48 -29.25 15.83
CA GLU A 504 -5.98 -30.58 16.16
C GLU A 504 -4.52 -30.59 16.64
N THR A 505 -3.66 -29.76 16.04
CA THR A 505 -2.22 -29.75 16.35
C THR A 505 -1.95 -29.24 17.76
N GLN A 506 -0.95 -29.83 18.41
CA GLN A 506 -0.46 -29.40 19.73
C GLN A 506 0.72 -28.41 19.60
N HIS A 507 1.25 -28.22 18.39
CA HIS A 507 2.40 -27.37 18.15
C HIS A 507 1.99 -25.92 17.87
N GLY A 508 2.23 -25.04 18.85
CA GLY A 508 1.87 -23.62 18.73
C GLY A 508 2.50 -22.87 17.55
N ASN A 509 3.68 -23.29 17.06
CA ASN A 509 4.27 -22.71 15.85
C ASN A 509 3.46 -23.04 14.59
N ILE A 510 2.98 -24.29 14.48
CA ILE A 510 2.11 -24.72 13.38
C ILE A 510 0.77 -23.99 13.47
N THR A 511 0.15 -23.94 14.65
CA THR A 511 -1.10 -23.18 14.87
C THR A 511 -0.94 -21.71 14.47
N ARG A 512 0.18 -21.05 14.82
CA ARG A 512 0.44 -19.67 14.39
C ARG A 512 0.59 -19.57 12.87
N GLY A 513 1.37 -20.47 12.26
CA GLY A 513 1.56 -20.51 10.81
C GLY A 513 0.24 -20.67 10.07
N LEU A 514 -0.66 -21.55 10.55
CA LEU A 514 -2.00 -21.76 9.99
C LEU A 514 -2.89 -20.55 10.21
N ALA A 515 -2.86 -19.95 11.40
CA ALA A 515 -3.66 -18.78 11.73
C ALA A 515 -3.28 -17.57 10.83
N VAL A 516 -1.99 -17.38 10.54
CA VAL A 516 -1.52 -16.39 9.56
C VAL A 516 -1.85 -16.83 8.13
N GLY A 517 -1.68 -18.11 7.78
CA GLY A 517 -2.03 -18.62 6.46
C GLY A 517 -3.50 -18.43 6.08
N LEU A 518 -4.42 -18.70 7.02
CA LEU A 518 -5.86 -18.41 6.89
C LEU A 518 -6.15 -16.93 6.65
N SER A 519 -5.39 -16.05 7.31
CA SER A 519 -5.53 -14.61 7.10
C SER A 519 -5.13 -14.18 5.69
N LEU A 520 -4.10 -14.81 5.11
CA LEU A 520 -3.65 -14.56 3.73
C LEU A 520 -4.69 -15.04 2.70
N ILE A 521 -5.27 -16.22 2.90
CA ILE A 521 -6.34 -16.74 2.02
C ILE A 521 -7.55 -15.80 1.98
N SER A 522 -7.81 -15.11 3.09
CA SER A 522 -8.93 -14.19 3.25
C SER A 522 -8.67 -12.76 2.72
N TYR A 523 -7.51 -12.51 2.09
CA TYR A 523 -7.13 -11.18 1.61
C TYR A 523 -8.18 -10.59 0.65
N GLY A 524 -8.69 -9.39 0.96
CA GLY A 524 -9.64 -8.65 0.12
C GLY A 524 -11.04 -9.27 0.00
N ARG A 525 -11.38 -10.29 0.81
CA ARG A 525 -12.68 -10.99 0.75
C ARG A 525 -13.83 -10.30 1.49
N GLN A 526 -13.54 -9.29 2.30
CA GLN A 526 -14.52 -8.49 3.05
C GLN A 526 -15.54 -9.38 3.80
N GLU A 527 -16.85 -9.16 3.60
CA GLU A 527 -17.96 -9.84 4.29
C GLU A 527 -17.91 -11.37 4.15
N LYS A 528 -17.36 -11.90 3.05
CA LYS A 528 -17.22 -13.35 2.84
C LYS A 528 -16.29 -14.01 3.86
N ALA A 529 -15.42 -13.24 4.53
CA ALA A 529 -14.53 -13.74 5.57
C ALA A 529 -15.15 -13.69 6.98
N ASP A 530 -16.32 -13.07 7.17
CA ASP A 530 -16.87 -12.83 8.51
C ASP A 530 -17.19 -14.11 9.29
N SER A 531 -17.57 -15.18 8.59
CA SER A 531 -17.79 -16.51 9.18
C SER A 531 -16.50 -17.06 9.81
N LEU A 532 -15.41 -17.06 9.05
CA LEU A 532 -14.08 -17.49 9.50
C LEU A 532 -13.58 -16.61 10.66
N ILE A 533 -13.71 -15.28 10.54
CA ILE A 533 -13.26 -14.36 11.59
C ILE A 533 -14.02 -14.65 12.89
N SER A 534 -15.32 -14.93 12.82
CA SER A 534 -16.15 -15.26 13.98
C SER A 534 -15.78 -16.59 14.62
N SER A 535 -15.47 -17.61 13.81
CA SER A 535 -14.94 -18.88 14.31
C SER A 535 -13.57 -18.72 15.01
N MET A 536 -12.63 -18.03 14.38
CA MET A 536 -11.28 -17.81 14.94
C MET A 536 -11.30 -16.93 16.20
N SER A 537 -12.11 -15.87 16.20
CA SER A 537 -12.22 -14.95 17.36
C SER A 537 -12.91 -15.59 18.56
N GLY A 538 -13.85 -16.52 18.32
CA GLY A 538 -14.59 -17.23 19.36
C GLY A 538 -13.84 -18.44 19.93
N SER A 539 -12.67 -18.79 19.39
CA SER A 539 -11.87 -19.93 19.84
C SER A 539 -11.18 -19.66 21.18
N GLU A 540 -11.07 -20.69 22.01
CA GLU A 540 -10.37 -20.62 23.31
C GLU A 540 -8.86 -20.40 23.16
N GLU A 541 -8.31 -20.89 22.04
CA GLU A 541 -6.88 -20.77 21.72
C GLU A 541 -6.46 -19.34 21.35
N ALA A 542 -5.44 -18.82 22.04
CA ALA A 542 -4.96 -17.47 21.84
C ALA A 542 -4.33 -17.26 20.45
N LEU A 543 -3.71 -18.29 19.87
CA LEU A 543 -3.06 -18.22 18.55
C LEU A 543 -4.09 -18.13 17.41
N LEU A 544 -5.27 -18.76 17.58
CA LEU A 544 -6.37 -18.61 16.62
C LEU A 544 -6.96 -17.20 16.70
N ARG A 545 -7.13 -16.65 17.92
CA ARG A 545 -7.56 -15.24 18.07
C ARG A 545 -6.53 -14.25 17.53
N TYR A 546 -5.25 -14.56 17.67
CA TYR A 546 -4.14 -13.81 17.07
C TYR A 546 -4.28 -13.76 15.54
N GLY A 547 -4.44 -14.90 14.88
CA GLY A 547 -4.70 -14.94 13.44
C GLY A 547 -6.02 -14.28 13.07
N GLY A 548 -7.07 -14.43 13.88
CA GLY A 548 -8.37 -13.78 13.67
C GLY A 548 -8.26 -12.26 13.56
N ALA A 549 -7.38 -11.62 14.35
CA ALA A 549 -7.09 -10.20 14.23
C ALA A 549 -6.45 -9.84 12.86
N PHE A 550 -5.50 -10.65 12.39
CA PHE A 550 -4.91 -10.47 11.05
C PHE A 550 -5.87 -10.82 9.91
N THR A 551 -6.79 -11.77 10.11
CA THR A 551 -7.85 -12.09 9.15
C THR A 551 -8.78 -10.88 8.95
N VAL A 552 -9.16 -10.18 10.03
CA VAL A 552 -9.86 -8.88 9.91
C VAL A 552 -9.01 -7.88 9.13
N ALA A 553 -7.72 -7.78 9.47
CA ALA A 553 -6.79 -6.82 8.87
C ALA A 553 -6.68 -6.97 7.35
N LEU A 554 -6.53 -8.21 6.87
CA LEU A 554 -6.31 -8.52 5.45
C LEU A 554 -7.63 -8.62 4.66
N ALA A 555 -8.72 -9.10 5.28
CA ALA A 555 -10.03 -9.13 4.63
C ALA A 555 -10.58 -7.72 4.36
N TYR A 556 -10.34 -6.79 5.29
CA TYR A 556 -10.79 -5.39 5.22
C TYR A 556 -9.64 -4.40 4.97
N ALA A 557 -8.56 -4.84 4.34
CA ALA A 557 -7.42 -3.97 4.05
C ALA A 557 -7.85 -2.78 3.19
N GLY A 558 -7.57 -1.55 3.66
CA GLY A 558 -7.85 -0.31 2.95
C GLY A 558 -9.33 0.02 2.69
N THR A 559 -10.28 -0.61 3.39
CA THR A 559 -11.71 -0.29 3.26
C THR A 559 -12.18 0.79 4.24
N GLY A 560 -11.53 0.92 5.40
CA GLY A 560 -11.98 1.84 6.44
C GLY A 560 -13.29 1.42 7.12
N ASP A 561 -13.66 0.14 7.06
CA ASP A 561 -14.95 -0.31 7.60
C ASP A 561 -15.05 -0.14 9.13
N ASN A 562 -16.17 0.44 9.56
CA ASN A 562 -16.44 0.74 10.97
C ASN A 562 -16.67 -0.53 11.81
N LYS A 563 -17.25 -1.60 11.23
CA LYS A 563 -17.46 -2.86 11.97
C LYS A 563 -16.11 -3.52 12.25
N ALA A 564 -15.23 -3.57 11.26
CA ALA A 564 -13.86 -4.08 11.39
C ALA A 564 -13.05 -3.29 12.43
N VAL A 565 -13.05 -1.95 12.35
CA VAL A 565 -12.35 -1.08 13.32
C VAL A 565 -12.89 -1.28 14.73
N LYS A 566 -14.21 -1.29 14.93
CA LYS A 566 -14.85 -1.49 16.23
C LYS A 566 -14.49 -2.85 16.83
N ARG A 567 -14.48 -3.90 16.01
CA ARG A 567 -14.11 -5.26 16.43
C ARG A 567 -12.66 -5.33 16.89
N LEU A 568 -11.72 -4.78 16.12
CA LEU A 568 -10.30 -4.74 16.48
C LEU A 568 -10.05 -3.94 17.76
N LEU A 569 -10.68 -2.78 17.92
CA LEU A 569 -10.56 -1.98 19.14
C LEU A 569 -11.12 -2.70 20.36
N HIS A 570 -12.23 -3.42 20.20
CA HIS A 570 -12.78 -4.25 21.27
C HIS A 570 -11.80 -5.35 21.69
N ILE A 571 -11.27 -6.13 20.73
CA ILE A 571 -10.29 -7.20 20.99
C ILE A 571 -9.04 -6.65 21.70
N ALA A 572 -8.53 -5.49 21.27
CA ALA A 572 -7.35 -4.85 21.86
C ALA A 572 -7.51 -4.50 23.35
N VAL A 573 -8.74 -4.30 23.83
CA VAL A 573 -9.05 -3.95 25.22
C VAL A 573 -9.51 -5.17 26.02
N SER A 574 -10.38 -5.99 25.44
CA SER A 574 -11.08 -7.07 26.15
C SER A 574 -10.28 -8.35 26.30
N ASP A 575 -9.41 -8.70 25.34
CA ASP A 575 -8.70 -9.98 25.36
C ASP A 575 -7.70 -10.03 26.51
N SER A 576 -7.52 -11.17 27.15
CA SER A 576 -6.57 -11.33 28.25
C SER A 576 -5.12 -11.52 27.77
N ASN A 577 -4.92 -11.97 26.53
CA ASN A 577 -3.60 -12.30 25.99
C ASN A 577 -2.92 -11.09 25.31
N ASP A 578 -1.68 -10.81 25.72
CA ASP A 578 -0.90 -9.68 25.23
C ASP A 578 -0.56 -9.75 23.74
N ASP A 579 -0.38 -10.95 23.18
CA ASP A 579 -0.06 -11.13 21.77
C ASP A 579 -1.26 -10.82 20.88
N VAL A 580 -2.46 -11.21 21.32
CA VAL A 580 -3.73 -10.89 20.65
C VAL A 580 -3.99 -9.38 20.71
N ARG A 581 -3.74 -8.74 21.86
CA ARG A 581 -3.82 -7.27 21.99
C ARG A 581 -2.90 -6.55 21.02
N ARG A 582 -1.64 -7.00 20.92
CA ARG A 582 -0.67 -6.45 19.96
C ARG A 582 -1.15 -6.64 18.52
N ALA A 583 -1.59 -7.84 18.16
CA ALA A 583 -2.09 -8.14 16.81
C ALA A 583 -3.27 -7.25 16.42
N ALA A 584 -4.24 -7.08 17.32
CA ALA A 584 -5.42 -6.25 17.08
C ALA A 584 -5.06 -4.78 16.81
N VAL A 585 -4.05 -4.24 17.49
CA VAL A 585 -3.59 -2.87 17.24
C VAL A 585 -2.82 -2.76 15.92
N ILE A 586 -1.94 -3.73 15.60
CA ILE A 586 -1.23 -3.78 14.32
C ILE A 586 -2.23 -3.86 13.15
N ALA A 587 -3.24 -4.72 13.29
CA ALA A 587 -4.30 -4.94 12.30
C ALA A 587 -5.03 -3.65 11.91
N LEU A 588 -5.19 -2.71 12.85
CA LEU A 588 -5.83 -1.42 12.60
C LEU A 588 -5.09 -0.61 11.53
N GLY A 589 -3.76 -0.74 11.46
CA GLY A 589 -2.94 -0.08 10.43
C GLY A 589 -3.22 -0.58 9.01
N PHE A 590 -3.65 -1.84 8.85
CA PHE A 590 -4.00 -2.41 7.54
C PHE A 590 -5.42 -2.01 7.10
N VAL A 591 -6.39 -1.99 8.02
CA VAL A 591 -7.77 -1.60 7.70
C VAL A 591 -7.83 -0.13 7.27
N LEU A 592 -7.04 0.74 7.92
CA LEU A 592 -7.01 2.18 7.70
C LEU A 592 -5.87 2.66 6.79
N ILE A 593 -5.38 1.82 5.86
CA ILE A 593 -4.32 2.21 4.90
C ILE A 593 -4.73 3.43 4.07
N ARG A 594 -5.98 3.49 3.59
CA ARG A 594 -6.46 4.63 2.79
C ARG A 594 -6.73 5.86 3.67
N ASP A 595 -7.22 5.66 4.89
CA ASP A 595 -7.53 6.72 5.87
C ASP A 595 -6.41 6.96 6.89
N TYR A 596 -5.16 6.88 6.43
CA TYR A 596 -3.96 6.97 7.28
C TYR A 596 -3.84 8.27 8.09
N THR A 597 -4.53 9.34 7.67
CA THR A 597 -4.54 10.64 8.36
C THR A 597 -5.30 10.59 9.69
N THR A 598 -6.27 9.68 9.83
CA THR A 598 -7.09 9.53 11.04
C THR A 598 -6.45 8.61 12.07
N VAL A 599 -5.58 7.70 11.62
CA VAL A 599 -4.92 6.68 12.45
C VAL A 599 -4.23 7.28 13.67
N PRO A 600 -3.38 8.33 13.57
CA PRO A 600 -2.72 8.91 14.75
C PRO A 600 -3.69 9.31 15.84
N ARG A 601 -4.84 9.89 15.50
CA ARG A 601 -5.86 10.30 16.48
C ARG A 601 -6.49 9.11 17.20
N ILE A 602 -6.71 8.01 16.48
CA ILE A 602 -7.31 6.79 17.05
C ILE A 602 -6.32 6.09 17.99
N VAL A 603 -5.06 5.94 17.56
CA VAL A 603 -4.04 5.20 18.31
C VAL A 603 -3.31 6.04 19.35
N GLU A 604 -3.50 7.37 19.40
CA GLU A 604 -2.86 8.23 20.39
C GLU A 604 -3.20 7.78 21.82
N LEU A 605 -4.46 7.41 22.08
CA LEU A 605 -4.89 6.89 23.38
C LEU A 605 -4.21 5.55 23.70
N LEU A 606 -4.04 4.69 22.70
CA LEU A 606 -3.39 3.39 22.84
C LEU A 606 -1.88 3.53 23.09
N SER A 607 -1.24 4.57 22.53
CA SER A 607 0.18 4.88 22.77
C SER A 607 0.49 5.20 24.24
N LYS A 608 -0.51 5.71 24.97
CA LYS A 608 -0.43 6.07 26.39
C LYS A 608 -0.88 4.94 27.32
N SER A 609 -1.18 3.76 26.78
CA SER A 609 -1.59 2.58 27.56
C SER A 609 -0.48 2.12 28.50
N HIS A 610 -0.87 1.58 29.67
CA HIS A 610 0.09 0.94 30.59
C HIS A 610 0.69 -0.35 29.99
N ASN A 611 -0.02 -1.01 29.07
CA ASN A 611 0.43 -2.28 28.50
C ASN A 611 1.46 -2.04 27.38
N ALA A 612 2.67 -2.58 27.55
CA ALA A 612 3.75 -2.46 26.59
C ALA A 612 3.46 -3.11 25.23
N HIS A 613 2.69 -4.21 25.17
CA HIS A 613 2.33 -4.89 23.92
C HIS A 613 1.38 -4.03 23.07
N VAL A 614 0.45 -3.33 23.70
CA VAL A 614 -0.44 -2.36 23.02
C VAL A 614 0.39 -1.21 22.43
N ARG A 615 1.31 -0.63 23.21
CA ARG A 615 2.20 0.44 22.74
C ARG A 615 3.11 0.00 21.60
N CYS A 616 3.61 -1.23 21.64
CA CYS A 616 4.36 -1.85 20.56
C CYS A 616 3.50 -1.99 19.29
N GLY A 617 2.27 -2.48 19.43
CA GLY A 617 1.32 -2.56 18.33
C GLY A 617 0.98 -1.20 17.73
N THR A 618 0.86 -0.16 18.57
CA THR A 618 0.64 1.23 18.12
C THR A 618 1.77 1.73 17.23
N ALA A 619 3.03 1.44 17.57
CA ALA A 619 4.16 1.83 16.76
C ALA A 619 4.12 1.19 15.36
N PHE A 620 3.86 -0.12 15.27
CA PHE A 620 3.74 -0.81 13.98
C PHE A 620 2.51 -0.39 13.18
N ALA A 621 1.37 -0.15 13.83
CA ALA A 621 0.17 0.34 13.17
C ALA A 621 0.42 1.69 12.46
N LEU A 622 1.12 2.62 13.13
CA LEU A 622 1.53 3.90 12.52
C LEU A 622 2.55 3.70 11.41
N GLY A 623 3.54 2.83 11.64
CA GLY A 623 4.56 2.50 10.65
C GLY A 623 3.99 1.93 9.36
N ILE A 624 3.00 1.03 9.48
CA ILE A 624 2.31 0.39 8.34
C ILE A 624 1.36 1.37 7.66
N ALA A 625 0.45 2.04 8.40
CA ALA A 625 -0.54 2.93 7.79
C ALA A 625 0.10 4.13 7.07
N CYS A 626 1.20 4.67 7.62
CA CYS A 626 1.90 5.83 7.07
C CYS A 626 3.18 5.43 6.29
N ALA A 627 3.36 4.17 5.90
CA ALA A 627 4.56 3.75 5.18
C ALA A 627 4.70 4.50 3.83
N GLY A 628 5.87 5.08 3.57
CA GLY A 628 6.12 5.89 2.37
C GLY A 628 5.30 7.19 2.26
N ARG A 629 4.42 7.47 3.23
CA ARG A 629 3.59 8.69 3.31
C ARG A 629 3.95 9.47 4.57
N VAL A 630 4.69 10.55 4.41
CA VAL A 630 5.11 11.36 5.56
C VAL A 630 3.92 12.08 6.17
N LEU A 631 3.59 11.72 7.41
CA LEU A 631 2.59 12.39 8.22
C LEU A 631 3.23 12.90 9.52
N PRO A 632 3.34 14.24 9.73
CA PRO A 632 3.96 14.81 10.92
C PRO A 632 3.35 14.31 12.24
N SER A 633 2.03 14.17 12.30
CA SER A 633 1.32 13.68 13.49
C SER A 633 1.72 12.25 13.87
N ALA A 634 2.04 11.39 12.91
CA ALA A 634 2.51 10.03 13.22
C ALA A 634 3.91 10.05 13.84
N ILE A 635 4.79 10.96 13.38
CA ILE A 635 6.15 11.12 13.91
C ILE A 635 6.10 11.64 15.36
N GLU A 636 5.22 12.60 15.64
CA GLU A 636 5.01 13.14 17.00
C GLU A 636 4.56 12.08 18.01
N VAL A 637 3.77 11.09 17.58
CA VAL A 637 3.36 9.96 18.43
C VAL A 637 4.48 8.93 18.60
N LEU A 638 5.29 8.69 17.56
CA LEU A 638 6.38 7.72 17.59
C LEU A 638 7.61 8.20 18.38
N GLU A 639 7.90 9.50 18.40
CA GLU A 639 9.05 10.07 19.11
C GLU A 639 9.08 9.69 20.60
N PRO A 640 8.01 9.87 21.39
CA PRO A 640 7.94 9.37 22.76
C PRO A 640 8.18 7.87 22.89
N LEU A 641 7.66 7.06 21.94
CA LEU A 641 7.79 5.60 21.95
C LEU A 641 9.24 5.14 21.72
N THR A 642 10.08 5.93 21.05
CA THR A 642 11.52 5.64 20.95
C THR A 642 12.27 5.79 22.28
N LYS A 643 11.71 6.55 23.23
CA LYS A 643 12.25 6.80 24.57
C LYS A 643 11.57 5.94 25.64
N ASP A 644 10.71 5.00 25.23
CA ASP A 644 9.99 4.13 26.14
C ASP A 644 10.96 3.28 26.99
N PRO A 645 10.65 3.00 28.28
CA PRO A 645 11.49 2.14 29.09
C PRO A 645 11.57 0.69 28.58
N VAL A 646 10.59 0.23 27.80
CA VAL A 646 10.52 -1.16 27.32
C VAL A 646 11.20 -1.32 25.97
N ASP A 647 12.14 -2.26 25.89
CA ASP A 647 13.05 -2.40 24.74
C ASP A 647 12.36 -2.73 23.42
N PHE A 648 11.41 -3.66 23.42
CA PHE A 648 10.71 -4.05 22.19
C PHE A 648 9.76 -2.96 21.68
N VAL A 649 9.31 -2.05 22.55
CA VAL A 649 8.55 -0.85 22.14
C VAL A 649 9.48 0.13 21.42
N ARG A 650 10.68 0.36 21.97
CA ARG A 650 11.71 1.18 21.29
C ARG A 650 12.12 0.59 19.95
N GLN A 651 12.30 -0.72 19.89
CA GLN A 651 12.58 -1.46 18.65
C GLN A 651 11.50 -1.22 17.60
N ALA A 652 10.22 -1.39 17.96
CA ALA A 652 9.08 -1.16 17.08
C ALA A 652 9.03 0.29 16.57
N ALA A 653 9.22 1.26 17.47
CA ALA A 653 9.18 2.69 17.14
C ALA A 653 10.27 3.08 16.13
N MET A 654 11.51 2.57 16.29
CA MET A 654 12.60 2.86 15.36
C MET A 654 12.35 2.29 13.96
N ILE A 655 11.86 1.04 13.89
CA ILE A 655 11.50 0.39 12.63
C ILE A 655 10.35 1.17 11.96
N ALA A 656 9.30 1.51 12.71
CA ALA A 656 8.16 2.27 12.19
C ALA A 656 8.56 3.65 11.64
N LEU A 657 9.42 4.39 12.35
CA LEU A 657 9.94 5.68 11.86
C LEU A 657 10.69 5.53 10.53
N SER A 658 11.48 4.46 10.37
CA SER A 658 12.20 4.22 9.12
C SER A 658 11.27 3.90 7.94
N MET A 659 10.12 3.26 8.19
CA MET A 659 9.12 2.97 7.15
C MET A 659 8.39 4.23 6.68
N ILE A 660 8.10 5.16 7.59
CA ILE A 660 7.42 6.43 7.29
C ILE A 660 8.36 7.40 6.55
N LEU A 661 9.62 7.45 6.97
CA LEU A 661 10.61 8.43 6.48
C LEU A 661 11.50 7.89 5.35
N ILE A 662 11.19 6.71 4.80
CA ILE A 662 11.95 6.15 3.68
C ILE A 662 12.01 7.13 2.50
N GLN A 663 13.20 7.28 1.91
CA GLN A 663 13.53 8.22 0.83
C GLN A 663 13.33 9.72 1.12
N GLN A 664 13.03 10.13 2.35
CA GLN A 664 12.96 11.55 2.71
C GLN A 664 14.36 12.15 2.85
N THR A 665 14.44 13.46 2.62
CA THR A 665 15.67 14.24 2.72
C THR A 665 15.56 15.27 3.83
N ASP A 666 16.71 15.67 4.39
CA ASP A 666 16.77 16.68 5.46
C ASP A 666 16.15 18.02 5.05
N LYS A 667 16.15 18.32 3.73
CA LYS A 667 15.56 19.54 3.17
C LYS A 667 14.03 19.49 3.12
N LEU A 668 13.44 18.31 2.94
CA LEU A 668 11.99 18.11 2.97
C LEU A 668 11.49 18.07 4.42
N ASN A 669 12.25 17.41 5.30
CA ASN A 669 11.91 17.31 6.72
C ASN A 669 13.19 17.27 7.56
N ALA A 670 13.40 18.32 8.37
CA ALA A 670 14.59 18.45 9.22
C ALA A 670 14.73 17.31 10.25
N LYS A 671 13.62 16.66 10.64
CA LYS A 671 13.61 15.55 11.60
C LYS A 671 14.35 14.30 11.09
N VAL A 672 14.55 14.14 9.78
CA VAL A 672 15.23 12.97 9.20
C VAL A 672 16.67 12.85 9.71
N SER A 673 17.41 13.95 9.72
CA SER A 673 18.79 13.98 10.24
C SER A 673 18.86 13.62 11.73
N GLU A 674 17.96 14.17 12.54
CA GLU A 674 17.90 13.89 13.98
C GLU A 674 17.62 12.41 14.26
N ILE A 675 16.64 11.82 13.55
CA ILE A 675 16.27 10.41 13.71
C ILE A 675 17.40 9.48 13.25
N ASN A 676 18.07 9.79 12.14
CA ASN A 676 19.22 9.01 11.68
C ASN A 676 20.39 9.05 12.68
N GLN A 677 20.64 10.21 13.30
CA GLN A 677 21.63 10.33 14.37
C GLN A 677 21.23 9.53 15.62
N ASN A 678 19.94 9.51 15.95
CA ASN A 678 19.42 8.69 17.04
C ASN A 678 19.72 7.19 16.80
N PHE A 679 19.39 6.64 15.63
CA PHE A 679 19.70 5.24 15.29
C PHE A 679 21.19 4.91 15.46
N LEU A 680 22.06 5.77 14.94
CA LEU A 680 23.52 5.64 15.08
C LEU A 680 23.97 5.67 16.55
N SER A 681 23.38 6.56 17.35
CA SER A 681 23.70 6.68 18.77
C SER A 681 23.35 5.41 19.55
N VAL A 682 22.19 4.80 19.24
CA VAL A 682 21.71 3.58 19.89
C VAL A 682 22.58 2.39 19.52
N VAL A 683 22.94 2.28 18.22
CA VAL A 683 23.85 1.24 17.72
C VAL A 683 25.23 1.32 18.38
N THR A 684 25.77 2.53 18.54
CA THR A 684 27.14 2.74 19.05
C THR A 684 27.22 2.63 20.57
N ASN A 685 26.15 2.98 21.28
CA ASN A 685 26.16 3.01 22.74
C ASN A 685 26.12 1.60 23.34
N LYS A 686 27.15 1.27 24.14
CA LYS A 686 27.27 -0.04 24.77
C LYS A 686 26.19 -0.31 25.82
N HIS A 687 25.71 0.73 26.51
CA HIS A 687 24.70 0.64 27.57
C HIS A 687 23.27 0.43 27.06
N GLN A 688 23.06 0.43 25.74
CA GLN A 688 21.75 0.12 25.17
C GLN A 688 21.53 -1.40 25.11
N GLU A 689 20.29 -1.79 25.35
CA GLU A 689 19.84 -3.17 25.32
C GLU A 689 19.88 -3.77 23.90
N GLY A 690 19.97 -5.09 23.84
CA GLY A 690 20.19 -5.80 22.58
C GLY A 690 19.07 -5.61 21.56
N LEU A 691 17.81 -5.57 22.01
CA LEU A 691 16.64 -5.39 21.14
C LEU A 691 16.54 -3.97 20.56
N ALA A 692 16.89 -2.95 21.36
CA ALA A 692 16.95 -1.57 20.86
C ALA A 692 18.04 -1.42 19.78
N LYS A 693 19.20 -2.06 19.96
CA LYS A 693 20.26 -2.12 18.94
C LYS A 693 19.82 -2.85 17.68
N PHE A 694 19.07 -3.95 17.83
CA PHE A 694 18.48 -4.66 16.68
C PHE A 694 17.55 -3.73 15.89
N GLY A 695 16.62 -3.05 16.59
CA GLY A 695 15.68 -2.11 15.97
C GLY A 695 16.38 -0.97 15.24
N ALA A 696 17.37 -0.34 15.87
CA ALA A 696 18.15 0.74 15.26
C ALA A 696 18.93 0.29 14.02
N CYS A 697 19.53 -0.91 14.06
CA CYS A 697 20.28 -1.47 12.93
C CYS A 697 19.35 -1.80 11.74
N VAL A 698 18.21 -2.44 11.99
CA VAL A 698 17.23 -2.74 10.94
C VAL A 698 16.60 -1.47 10.37
N ALA A 699 16.25 -0.50 11.23
CA ALA A 699 15.72 0.79 10.82
C ALA A 699 16.69 1.56 9.89
N GLN A 700 17.99 1.51 10.21
CA GLN A 700 19.03 2.06 9.36
C GLN A 700 19.14 1.34 8.01
N GLY A 701 18.93 0.03 7.99
CA GLY A 701 18.84 -0.77 6.76
C GLY A 701 17.67 -0.36 5.87
N ILE A 702 16.48 -0.16 6.47
CA ILE A 702 15.26 0.27 5.77
C ILE A 702 15.41 1.68 5.20
N MET A 703 15.94 2.63 5.99
CA MET A 703 16.14 4.01 5.55
C MET A 703 17.06 4.12 4.32
N ASN A 704 18.03 3.21 4.21
CA ASN A 704 19.02 3.16 3.14
C ASN A 704 18.72 2.07 2.11
N ALA A 705 17.50 1.53 2.09
CA ALA A 705 17.15 0.38 1.26
C ALA A 705 17.38 0.64 -0.24
N GLY A 706 17.80 -0.41 -0.97
CA GLY A 706 18.01 -0.37 -2.42
C GLY A 706 18.95 0.73 -2.90
N GLY A 707 19.95 1.10 -2.11
CA GLY A 707 20.84 2.23 -2.39
C GLY A 707 20.12 3.59 -2.37
N ARG A 708 19.13 3.76 -1.48
CA ARG A 708 18.28 4.95 -1.32
C ARG A 708 17.30 5.21 -2.49
N ASN A 709 16.98 4.17 -3.26
CA ASN A 709 16.15 4.24 -4.48
C ASN A 709 14.87 3.41 -4.45
N VAL A 710 14.57 2.74 -3.34
CA VAL A 710 13.27 2.07 -3.12
C VAL A 710 12.45 2.73 -2.02
N THR A 711 11.14 2.74 -2.18
CA THR A 711 10.17 3.20 -1.17
C THR A 711 9.30 2.03 -0.75
N ILE A 712 8.58 2.18 0.36
CA ILE A 712 7.47 1.29 0.70
C ILE A 712 6.21 1.87 0.07
N HIS A 713 5.57 1.13 -0.82
CA HIS A 713 4.37 1.55 -1.54
C HIS A 713 3.22 0.59 -1.22
N LEU A 714 2.10 1.08 -0.68
CA LEU A 714 1.01 0.21 -0.21
C LEU A 714 -0.12 0.04 -1.23
N GLU A 715 -0.28 1.01 -2.12
CA GLU A 715 -1.37 1.05 -3.10
C GLU A 715 -0.86 1.64 -4.41
N ASN A 716 -1.27 1.06 -5.52
CA ASN A 716 -1.07 1.65 -6.84
C ASN A 716 -2.11 2.76 -7.04
N THR A 717 -1.72 4.00 -6.74
CA THR A 717 -2.66 5.15 -6.69
C THR A 717 -3.45 5.36 -7.98
N GLU A 718 -2.86 5.06 -9.14
CA GLU A 718 -3.51 5.21 -10.44
C GLU A 718 -4.62 4.17 -10.65
N MET A 719 -4.33 2.90 -10.36
CA MET A 719 -5.32 1.80 -10.42
C MET A 719 -6.27 1.79 -9.21
N GLY A 720 -5.95 2.54 -8.15
CA GLY A 720 -6.75 2.56 -6.92
C GLY A 720 -6.81 1.20 -6.22
N THR A 721 -5.85 0.32 -6.47
CA THR A 721 -5.77 -1.02 -5.87
C THR A 721 -4.62 -1.10 -4.88
N LEU A 722 -4.76 -1.95 -3.86
CA LEU A 722 -3.66 -2.22 -2.94
C LEU A 722 -2.63 -3.12 -3.64
N ASP A 723 -1.35 -2.89 -3.36
CA ASP A 723 -0.30 -3.78 -3.85
C ASP A 723 -0.22 -5.03 -2.95
N THR A 724 -0.59 -6.18 -3.51
CA THR A 724 -0.64 -7.46 -2.79
C THR A 724 0.70 -7.83 -2.18
N LYS A 725 1.80 -7.63 -2.93
CA LYS A 725 3.18 -7.96 -2.50
C LYS A 725 3.57 -7.14 -1.28
N SER A 726 3.24 -5.86 -1.30
CA SER A 726 3.57 -4.93 -0.23
C SER A 726 2.78 -5.19 1.05
N ILE A 727 1.46 -5.44 0.95
CA ILE A 727 0.62 -5.70 2.13
C ILE A 727 0.99 -7.03 2.79
N VAL A 728 1.14 -8.09 1.99
CA VAL A 728 1.55 -9.41 2.49
C VAL A 728 2.97 -9.36 3.06
N GLY A 729 3.89 -8.66 2.39
CA GLY A 729 5.25 -8.43 2.88
C GLY A 729 5.28 -7.79 4.27
N LEU A 730 4.42 -6.80 4.52
CA LEU A 730 4.27 -6.15 5.83
C LEU A 730 3.62 -7.04 6.87
N ALA A 731 2.59 -7.81 6.49
CA ALA A 731 1.92 -8.74 7.40
C ALA A 731 2.90 -9.81 7.90
N MET A 732 3.68 -10.41 7.00
CA MET A 732 4.71 -11.40 7.33
C MET A 732 5.88 -10.78 8.08
N PHE A 733 6.33 -9.58 7.67
CA PHE A 733 7.38 -8.85 8.38
C PHE A 733 6.99 -8.60 9.83
N SER A 734 5.73 -8.28 10.13
CA SER A 734 5.26 -8.04 11.51
C SER A 734 5.34 -9.28 12.41
N GLN A 735 5.58 -10.48 11.88
CA GLN A 735 5.68 -11.73 12.65
C GLN A 735 7.10 -12.05 13.16
N PHE A 736 8.09 -11.20 12.84
CA PHE A 736 9.51 -11.53 13.02
C PHE A 736 9.96 -11.79 14.47
N TRP A 737 9.18 -11.41 15.48
CA TRP A 737 9.50 -11.66 16.90
C TRP A 737 9.57 -13.14 17.25
N TYR A 738 8.68 -13.94 16.67
CA TYR A 738 8.67 -15.37 16.93
C TYR A 738 9.62 -16.12 16.01
N TRP A 739 9.82 -15.60 14.79
CA TRP A 739 10.71 -16.19 13.81
C TRP A 739 11.49 -15.13 13.04
N PHE A 740 12.74 -14.88 13.44
CA PHE A 740 13.59 -13.83 12.85
C PHE A 740 13.78 -13.90 11.33
N PRO A 741 13.90 -15.09 10.68
CA PRO A 741 14.00 -15.16 9.22
C PRO A 741 12.82 -14.57 8.44
N LEU A 742 11.64 -14.39 9.06
CA LEU A 742 10.50 -13.71 8.44
C LEU A 742 10.74 -12.22 8.22
N ALA A 743 11.78 -11.64 8.81
CA ALA A 743 12.14 -10.24 8.59
C ALA A 743 12.41 -9.92 7.10
N HIS A 744 12.80 -10.90 6.28
CA HIS A 744 13.10 -10.67 4.87
C HIS A 744 11.87 -10.39 3.98
N PHE A 745 10.65 -10.66 4.46
CA PHE A 745 9.42 -10.39 3.72
C PHE A 745 9.19 -8.90 3.45
N LEU A 746 9.79 -7.99 4.25
CA LEU A 746 9.74 -6.55 3.97
C LEU A 746 10.36 -6.20 2.61
N SER A 747 11.24 -7.06 2.08
CA SER A 747 11.78 -6.87 0.74
C SER A 747 10.68 -6.83 -0.33
N LEU A 748 9.57 -7.56 -0.15
CA LEU A 748 8.44 -7.55 -1.08
C LEU A 748 7.81 -6.16 -1.21
N SER A 749 7.78 -5.41 -0.10
CA SER A 749 7.21 -4.08 -0.02
C SER A 749 8.10 -2.97 -0.59
N PHE A 750 9.32 -3.29 -1.02
CA PHE A 750 10.20 -2.32 -1.67
C PHE A 750 9.87 -2.20 -3.15
N THR A 751 9.50 -0.99 -3.55
CA THR A 751 9.21 -0.59 -4.93
C THR A 751 10.19 0.49 -5.36
N PRO A 752 10.94 0.30 -6.47
CA PRO A 752 11.84 1.32 -7.00
C PRO A 752 11.11 2.60 -7.41
N THR A 753 11.69 3.77 -7.12
CA THR A 753 11.11 5.08 -7.47
C THR A 753 11.84 5.71 -8.64
N THR A 754 11.34 5.43 -9.85
CA THR A 754 11.90 5.90 -11.12
C THR A 754 10.82 6.01 -12.18
N VAL A 755 11.06 6.85 -13.19
CA VAL A 755 10.33 6.82 -14.46
C VAL A 755 11.25 6.17 -15.49
N ILE A 756 10.77 5.14 -16.18
CA ILE A 756 11.56 4.42 -17.19
C ILE A 756 10.86 4.56 -18.55
N GLY A 757 11.38 5.41 -19.42
CA GLY A 757 10.98 5.47 -20.81
C GLY A 757 11.56 4.28 -21.59
N VAL A 758 10.73 3.52 -22.28
CA VAL A 758 11.08 2.36 -23.10
C VAL A 758 10.56 2.58 -24.52
N ARG A 759 11.38 2.33 -25.54
CA ARG A 759 10.96 2.50 -26.95
C ARG A 759 9.94 1.43 -27.34
N GLY A 760 8.84 1.86 -27.95
CA GLY A 760 7.78 0.94 -28.37
C GLY A 760 8.16 -0.01 -29.51
N SER A 761 9.22 0.27 -30.27
CA SER A 761 9.64 -0.55 -31.42
C SER A 761 10.48 -1.76 -31.07
N ASP A 762 11.36 -1.65 -30.07
CA ASP A 762 12.36 -2.66 -29.72
C ASP A 762 12.46 -2.94 -28.21
N LEU A 763 11.63 -2.29 -27.41
CA LEU A 763 11.63 -2.38 -25.95
C LEU A 763 12.99 -2.03 -25.31
N SER A 764 13.81 -1.22 -25.99
CA SER A 764 15.08 -0.73 -25.44
C SER A 764 14.90 0.57 -24.65
N ILE A 765 15.84 0.86 -23.75
CA ILE A 765 15.81 2.09 -22.93
C ILE A 765 16.66 3.17 -23.64
N PRO A 766 16.07 4.24 -24.21
CA PRO A 766 16.84 5.34 -24.79
C PRO A 766 17.35 6.29 -23.72
N LYS A 767 18.50 6.92 -23.98
CA LYS A 767 18.95 8.08 -23.22
C LYS A 767 18.26 9.34 -23.75
N PHE A 768 17.45 9.95 -22.90
CA PHE A 768 16.89 11.28 -23.13
C PHE A 768 16.68 11.99 -21.78
N GLU A 769 16.39 13.28 -21.84
CA GLU A 769 16.21 14.12 -20.66
C GLU A 769 14.76 14.51 -20.45
N LEU A 770 14.34 14.51 -19.20
CA LEU A 770 13.07 14.98 -18.67
C LEU A 770 13.27 16.35 -18.04
N ASN A 771 12.25 17.22 -18.15
CA ASN A 771 12.25 18.50 -17.45
C ASN A 771 11.65 18.35 -16.06
N CYS A 772 12.36 18.74 -15.00
CA CYS A 772 11.81 18.80 -13.65
C CYS A 772 11.66 20.26 -13.19
N HIS A 773 10.43 20.68 -12.93
CA HIS A 773 10.05 22.04 -12.53
C HIS A 773 10.12 22.27 -11.02
N ALA A 774 11.25 21.92 -10.41
CA ALA A 774 11.52 22.15 -8.98
C ALA A 774 12.99 22.57 -8.78
N LYS A 775 13.38 22.90 -7.54
CA LYS A 775 14.80 23.14 -7.23
C LYS A 775 15.54 21.80 -7.11
N GLN A 776 16.61 21.61 -7.89
CA GLN A 776 17.40 20.36 -7.96
C GLN A 776 17.84 19.84 -6.58
N ASP A 777 18.22 20.76 -5.71
CA ASP A 777 18.74 20.49 -4.37
C ASP A 777 17.78 19.75 -3.43
N ILE A 778 16.46 19.87 -3.62
CA ILE A 778 15.45 19.39 -2.65
C ILE A 778 15.34 17.86 -2.67
N PHE A 779 15.47 17.25 -3.85
CA PHE A 779 15.25 15.83 -4.08
C PHE A 779 16.56 15.03 -4.21
N GLY A 780 17.70 15.68 -3.94
CA GLY A 780 19.02 15.04 -3.96
C GLY A 780 19.14 13.89 -2.96
N TYR A 781 20.20 13.11 -3.08
CA TYR A 781 20.50 12.10 -2.07
C TYR A 781 20.86 12.76 -0.72
N PRO A 782 20.46 12.15 0.41
CA PRO A 782 21.02 12.50 1.71
C PRO A 782 22.54 12.37 1.69
N LYS A 783 23.22 13.10 2.58
CA LYS A 783 24.69 13.00 2.71
C LYS A 783 25.08 11.58 3.13
N MET A 784 26.27 11.14 2.71
CA MET A 784 26.85 9.89 3.20
C MET A 784 27.36 10.07 4.62
N TYR A 785 27.44 8.97 5.36
CA TYR A 785 28.09 8.92 6.66
C TYR A 785 29.60 9.09 6.47
N GLU A 786 30.14 10.15 7.05
CA GLU A 786 31.58 10.36 7.15
C GLU A 786 32.01 10.07 8.60
N GLU A 787 33.01 9.20 8.77
CA GLU A 787 33.69 9.09 10.06
C GLU A 787 34.42 10.40 10.31
N ALA A 788 34.09 11.07 11.42
CA ALA A 788 34.60 12.40 11.75
C ALA A 788 36.15 12.39 11.85
N ALA A 789 36.83 12.65 10.73
CA ALA A 789 38.23 13.03 10.71
C ALA A 789 38.46 14.33 11.52
N ASP A 790 37.41 15.16 11.64
CA ASP A 790 37.42 16.44 12.34
C ASP A 790 37.66 16.33 13.84
N LYS A 791 37.34 15.20 14.49
CA LYS A 791 37.61 15.04 15.94
C LYS A 791 39.10 14.89 16.25
N GLU A 792 39.91 14.37 15.33
CA GLU A 792 41.36 14.39 15.48
C GLU A 792 41.89 15.81 15.26
N VAL A 793 41.41 16.52 14.25
CA VAL A 793 41.80 17.92 13.99
C VAL A 793 41.42 18.84 15.15
N GLU A 794 40.24 18.68 15.75
CA GLU A 794 39.76 19.48 16.88
C GLU A 794 40.50 19.14 18.19
N LYS A 795 40.80 17.84 18.44
CA LYS A 795 41.66 17.44 19.57
C LYS A 795 43.09 17.96 19.41
N VAL A 796 43.63 17.92 18.19
CA VAL A 796 44.96 18.45 17.88
C VAL A 796 44.94 19.97 18.01
N ALA A 797 43.92 20.67 17.53
CA ALA A 797 43.77 22.11 17.70
C ALA A 797 43.67 22.51 19.18
N THR A 798 42.89 21.78 19.99
CA THR A 798 42.75 22.02 21.43
C THR A 798 44.04 21.71 22.19
N ALA A 799 44.77 20.66 21.80
CA ALA A 799 46.08 20.32 22.33
C ALA A 799 47.13 21.37 21.96
N VAL A 800 47.13 21.87 20.73
CA VAL A 800 48.02 22.94 20.27
C VAL A 800 47.69 24.26 20.98
N LEU A 801 46.43 24.63 21.13
CA LEU A 801 46.02 25.84 21.85
C LEU A 801 46.40 25.79 23.34
N SER A 802 46.17 24.66 24.00
CA SER A 802 46.52 24.48 25.43
C SER A 802 48.03 24.42 25.68
N THR A 803 48.80 23.75 24.80
CA THR A 803 50.28 23.74 24.87
C THR A 803 50.88 25.10 24.52
N THR A 804 50.32 25.80 23.52
CA THR A 804 50.77 27.15 23.13
C THR A 804 50.46 28.20 24.21
N ALA A 805 49.30 28.10 24.86
CA ALA A 805 48.97 28.97 25.99
C ALA A 805 49.88 28.71 27.20
N ARG A 806 50.15 27.44 27.53
CA ARG A 806 51.12 27.06 28.58
C ARG A 806 52.55 27.48 28.23
N ALA A 807 52.95 27.39 26.97
CA ALA A 807 54.25 27.84 26.48
C ALA A 807 54.39 29.37 26.56
N LYS A 808 53.35 30.14 26.17
CA LYS A 808 53.32 31.61 26.33
C LYS A 808 53.33 32.02 27.81
N ALA A 809 52.64 31.30 28.69
CA ALA A 809 52.65 31.55 30.13
C ALA A 809 54.01 31.24 30.78
N ARG A 810 54.67 30.14 30.37
CA ARG A 810 56.07 29.84 30.76
C ARG A 810 57.03 30.89 30.21
N ALA A 811 56.94 31.25 28.93
CA ALA A 811 57.78 32.27 28.31
C ALA A 811 57.60 33.65 28.96
N LYS A 812 56.41 34.02 29.44
CA LYS A 812 56.20 35.23 30.26
C LYS A 812 56.88 35.15 31.63
N LYS A 813 56.95 33.97 32.26
CA LYS A 813 57.72 33.76 33.50
C LYS A 813 59.23 33.79 33.23
N THR A 814 59.69 33.17 32.15
CA THR A 814 61.10 33.15 31.75
C THR A 814 61.59 34.51 31.23
N LYS A 815 60.73 35.33 30.62
CA LYS A 815 61.04 36.74 30.29
C LYS A 815 61.14 37.61 31.55
N LYS A 816 60.28 37.40 32.56
CA LYS A 816 60.41 38.05 33.88
C LYS A 816 61.67 37.66 34.64
N GLU A 817 62.24 36.49 34.38
CA GLU A 817 63.55 36.06 34.93
C GLU A 817 64.75 36.50 34.06
N LYS A 818 64.53 36.98 32.83
CA LYS A 818 65.59 37.43 31.90
C LYS A 818 65.73 38.96 31.77
N ASP A 819 64.83 39.75 32.35
CA ASP A 819 64.92 41.23 32.38
C ASP A 819 65.90 41.76 33.47
N GLN A 820 66.86 40.95 33.94
CA GLN A 820 67.96 41.39 34.83
C GLN A 820 69.36 41.28 34.22
N SER A 821 69.50 40.93 32.94
CA SER A 821 70.79 41.01 32.26
C SER A 821 70.64 41.26 30.76
N GLU A 822 71.24 42.37 30.34
CA GLU A 822 71.61 42.77 28.98
C GLU A 822 70.59 43.63 28.19
N ASP A 823 70.67 44.94 28.49
CA ASP A 823 70.79 45.99 27.48
C ASP A 823 71.88 45.62 26.45
N ASP A 824 71.61 45.74 25.15
CA ASP A 824 72.21 46.78 24.28
C ASP A 824 71.98 46.47 22.76
N LYS A 825 71.72 47.54 22.00
CA LYS A 825 71.77 47.71 20.51
C LYS A 825 70.63 47.26 19.57
N SER A 826 69.73 48.24 19.34
CA SER A 826 69.32 48.87 18.05
C SER A 826 69.42 48.06 16.73
N SER A 827 68.43 48.06 15.81
CA SER A 827 67.85 49.24 15.16
C SER A 827 66.67 48.91 14.20
N ARG A 828 65.62 49.75 14.24
CA ARG A 828 64.85 50.45 13.16
C ARG A 828 64.21 49.60 12.03
N ASP A 829 62.93 49.75 11.63
CA ASP A 829 62.06 50.93 11.38
C ASP A 829 60.59 50.64 11.79
N ARG A 830 59.83 51.55 12.44
CA ARG A 830 58.96 52.65 11.92
C ARG A 830 57.97 52.21 10.82
N GLU A 831 56.69 52.58 10.77
CA GLU A 831 55.75 53.30 11.63
C GLU A 831 54.35 53.04 11.01
N GLU A 832 53.36 52.78 11.87
CA GLU A 832 51.96 53.24 11.84
C GLU A 832 51.16 53.30 10.52
N ASP A 833 49.98 52.65 10.51
CA ASP A 833 48.74 53.43 10.37
C ASP A 833 47.51 52.74 10.99
N LYS A 834 46.70 53.54 11.69
CA LYS A 834 45.38 53.15 12.23
C LYS A 834 44.33 53.36 11.15
N GLN A 835 43.56 52.32 10.82
CA GLN A 835 42.22 52.49 10.23
C GLN A 835 41.18 51.56 10.86
N GLU A 836 39.97 52.11 10.87
CA GLU A 836 38.73 51.80 11.60
C GLU A 836 38.10 50.42 11.35
N PRO A 837 37.15 50.00 12.22
CA PRO A 837 36.51 48.69 12.11
C PRO A 837 35.49 48.68 10.97
N THR A 838 35.81 48.01 9.87
CA THR A 838 34.81 47.62 8.88
C THR A 838 33.97 46.50 9.45
N LYS A 839 32.69 46.81 9.71
CA LYS A 839 31.59 45.87 9.90
C LYS A 839 31.55 44.87 8.74
N GLU A 840 32.17 43.72 8.90
CA GLU A 840 31.75 42.53 8.17
C GLU A 840 30.44 42.07 8.79
N ARG A 841 29.40 42.15 7.98
CA ARG A 841 28.05 41.69 8.29
C ARG A 841 28.14 40.21 8.63
N ASP A 842 27.76 39.87 9.86
CA ASP A 842 27.19 38.58 10.20
C ASP A 842 26.08 38.26 9.18
N ASN A 843 26.40 37.52 8.13
CA ASN A 843 25.41 36.66 7.51
C ASN A 843 25.20 35.52 8.51
N LYS A 844 24.34 35.78 9.50
CA LYS A 844 23.57 34.72 10.13
C LYS A 844 22.81 34.04 9.01
N ASP A 845 23.31 32.89 8.58
CA ASP A 845 22.51 31.93 7.84
C ASP A 845 21.19 31.80 8.60
N LYS A 846 20.12 32.29 7.97
CA LYS A 846 18.78 32.17 8.50
C LYS A 846 18.53 30.68 8.67
N GLU A 847 18.26 30.27 9.89
CA GLU A 847 17.84 28.94 10.27
C GLU A 847 16.85 28.38 9.23
N ASP A 848 17.18 27.19 8.73
CA ASP A 848 16.45 26.45 7.71
C ASP A 848 15.00 26.19 8.16
N GLU A 849 14.07 27.08 7.81
CA GLU A 849 12.67 26.66 7.70
C GLU A 849 12.58 25.55 6.64
N PRO A 850 11.77 24.49 6.85
CA PRO A 850 11.59 23.44 5.87
C PRO A 850 11.15 24.06 4.54
N ASN A 851 11.99 23.89 3.51
CA ASN A 851 11.73 24.47 2.20
C ASN A 851 10.49 23.80 1.61
N LYS A 852 9.33 24.45 1.71
CA LYS A 852 8.13 24.03 0.96
C LYS A 852 8.51 23.90 -0.50
N VAL A 853 8.23 22.72 -1.09
CA VAL A 853 8.48 22.46 -2.51
C VAL A 853 7.67 23.47 -3.32
N LYS A 854 8.36 24.32 -4.09
CA LYS A 854 7.74 25.32 -4.96
C LYS A 854 8.04 24.98 -6.42
N TYR A 855 7.06 25.23 -7.26
CA TYR A 855 7.23 25.14 -8.71
C TYR A 855 8.28 26.15 -9.19
N SER A 856 9.26 25.68 -9.96
CA SER A 856 10.27 26.51 -10.60
C SER A 856 9.94 26.67 -12.09
N ALA A 857 9.86 27.92 -12.55
CA ALA A 857 9.64 28.23 -13.97
C ALA A 857 10.81 27.75 -14.86
N LYS A 858 12.05 27.72 -14.31
CA LYS A 858 13.21 27.15 -14.97
C LYS A 858 13.33 25.68 -14.57
N PRO A 859 13.10 24.72 -15.48
CA PRO A 859 13.31 23.31 -15.20
C PRO A 859 14.81 22.98 -15.18
N TYR A 860 15.20 22.02 -14.36
CA TYR A 860 16.48 21.31 -14.53
C TYR A 860 16.24 19.99 -15.26
N LYS A 861 17.30 19.47 -15.87
CA LYS A 861 17.26 18.25 -16.68
C LYS A 861 17.51 17.01 -15.81
N VAL A 862 16.73 15.98 -16.04
CA VAL A 862 16.78 14.69 -15.34
C VAL A 862 16.85 13.59 -16.39
N GLU A 863 17.88 12.74 -16.35
CA GLU A 863 18.01 11.65 -17.33
C GLU A 863 16.90 10.59 -17.15
N ASN A 864 16.55 9.92 -18.24
CA ASN A 864 15.74 8.70 -18.20
C ASN A 864 16.38 7.64 -17.28
N MET A 865 15.55 6.88 -16.55
CA MET A 865 16.01 5.85 -15.60
C MET A 865 16.90 6.41 -14.48
N SER A 866 16.50 7.55 -13.92
CA SER A 866 17.11 8.16 -12.74
C SER A 866 16.13 8.22 -11.57
N ARG A 867 16.64 8.44 -10.36
CA ARG A 867 15.84 8.46 -9.14
C ARG A 867 14.84 9.61 -9.19
N ILE A 868 13.56 9.29 -9.13
CA ILE A 868 12.46 10.24 -9.13
C ILE A 868 11.53 9.91 -7.95
N LEU A 869 11.46 10.82 -6.99
CA LEU A 869 10.60 10.63 -5.82
C LEU A 869 9.10 10.82 -6.18
N PRO A 870 8.15 10.16 -5.48
CA PRO A 870 6.73 10.35 -5.73
C PRO A 870 6.27 11.82 -5.66
N GLN A 871 6.88 12.61 -4.76
CA GLN A 871 6.62 14.06 -4.66
C GLN A 871 7.25 14.86 -5.81
N GLN A 872 8.34 14.36 -6.39
CA GLN A 872 9.07 14.97 -7.51
C GLN A 872 8.39 14.68 -8.85
N ALA A 873 7.79 13.49 -9.01
CA ALA A 873 7.14 13.04 -10.24
C ALA A 873 6.06 14.01 -10.76
N ARG A 874 5.35 14.71 -9.86
CA ARG A 874 4.35 15.74 -10.20
C ARG A 874 4.93 16.97 -10.91
N TYR A 875 6.24 17.21 -10.78
CA TYR A 875 6.94 18.33 -11.40
C TYR A 875 7.67 17.93 -12.69
N ILE A 876 7.56 16.68 -13.13
CA ILE A 876 8.19 16.20 -14.34
C ILE A 876 7.30 16.46 -15.56
N SER A 877 7.91 16.95 -16.64
CA SER A 877 7.26 17.15 -17.92
C SER A 877 8.12 16.60 -19.06
N PHE A 878 7.44 16.00 -20.04
CA PHE A 878 8.04 15.61 -21.32
C PHE A 878 8.00 16.81 -22.26
N ASN A 879 9.11 17.08 -22.94
CA ASN A 879 9.13 18.11 -23.97
C ASN A 879 8.42 17.57 -25.23
N LYS A 880 7.44 18.32 -25.75
CA LYS A 880 6.65 17.90 -26.93
C LYS A 880 7.45 17.98 -28.24
N ASP A 881 8.52 18.76 -28.23
CA ASP A 881 9.37 18.96 -29.40
C ASP A 881 10.52 17.95 -29.48
N ASP A 882 10.75 17.16 -28.41
CA ASP A 882 11.80 16.15 -28.39
C ASP A 882 11.44 14.92 -29.23
N ARG A 883 12.47 14.12 -29.55
CA ARG A 883 12.38 12.88 -30.34
C ARG A 883 11.51 11.82 -29.68
N PHE A 884 11.57 11.71 -28.35
CA PHE A 884 10.87 10.69 -27.57
C PHE A 884 9.65 11.27 -26.86
N ILE A 885 8.46 10.80 -27.22
CA ILE A 885 7.19 11.26 -26.65
C ILE A 885 6.42 10.08 -26.07
N PRO A 886 5.88 10.20 -24.85
CA PRO A 886 5.12 9.12 -24.26
C PRO A 886 3.82 8.92 -25.05
N ILE A 887 3.45 7.65 -25.29
CA ILE A 887 2.22 7.29 -26.01
C ILE A 887 1.00 7.87 -25.31
N ARG A 888 1.02 7.82 -23.97
CA ARG A 888 0.00 8.40 -23.11
C ARG A 888 0.52 9.65 -22.43
N LYS A 889 -0.39 10.54 -22.08
CA LYS A 889 -0.04 11.70 -21.26
C LYS A 889 0.53 11.22 -19.93
N PHE A 890 1.74 11.68 -19.61
CA PHE A 890 2.36 11.41 -18.32
C PHE A 890 1.51 11.98 -17.18
N LYS A 891 1.14 11.11 -16.22
CA LYS A 891 0.28 11.46 -15.08
C LYS A 891 1.06 11.84 -13.81
N GLY A 892 2.39 11.92 -13.87
CA GLY A 892 3.20 12.30 -12.71
C GLY A 892 3.43 11.16 -11.73
N VAL A 893 3.57 9.94 -12.23
CA VAL A 893 3.74 8.71 -11.44
C VAL A 893 5.02 7.98 -11.85
N ASN A 894 5.60 7.28 -10.89
CA ASN A 894 6.80 6.47 -11.10
C ASN A 894 6.39 5.12 -11.69
N ASP A 895 6.56 4.94 -13.00
CA ASP A 895 6.32 3.66 -13.67
C ASP A 895 7.13 3.56 -14.97
N ILE A 896 7.05 2.38 -15.60
CA ILE A 896 7.53 2.13 -16.96
C ILE A 896 6.55 2.76 -17.93
N MET A 897 7.08 3.56 -18.84
CA MET A 897 6.32 4.23 -19.88
C MET A 897 6.89 3.96 -21.24
N ILE A 898 5.99 3.68 -22.18
CA ILE A 898 6.38 3.50 -23.57
C ILE A 898 6.42 4.84 -24.27
N VAL A 899 7.57 5.10 -24.90
CA VAL A 899 7.84 6.28 -25.69
C VAL A 899 7.87 5.93 -27.18
N THR A 900 7.15 6.74 -27.95
CA THR A 900 7.25 6.79 -29.41
C THR A 900 8.53 7.50 -29.81
N ASP A 901 9.22 6.96 -30.81
CA ASP A 901 10.40 7.55 -31.42
C ASP A 901 10.00 8.20 -32.74
N LYS A 902 10.06 9.54 -32.82
CA LYS A 902 9.73 10.29 -34.05
C LYS A 902 10.73 10.08 -35.19
N SER A 903 11.99 9.77 -34.89
CA SER A 903 13.06 9.61 -35.88
C SER A 903 13.78 8.26 -35.72
N PRO A 904 13.10 7.12 -35.95
CA PRO A 904 13.64 5.79 -35.69
C PRO A 904 14.88 5.44 -36.53
N ASN A 905 15.05 6.09 -37.69
CA ASN A 905 16.20 5.89 -38.58
C ASN A 905 17.49 6.55 -38.07
N GLU A 906 17.39 7.50 -37.13
CA GLU A 906 18.56 8.15 -36.56
C GLU A 906 19.12 7.28 -35.41
N PRO A 907 20.44 7.09 -35.31
CA PRO A 907 21.02 6.36 -34.19
C PRO A 907 20.73 7.09 -32.88
N VAL A 908 20.41 6.33 -31.84
CA VAL A 908 20.22 6.83 -30.46
C VAL A 908 21.12 6.05 -29.51
N GLU A 909 21.64 6.72 -28.49
CA GLU A 909 22.32 6.04 -27.39
C GLU A 909 21.31 5.27 -26.51
N LEU A 910 21.53 3.97 -26.38
CA LEU A 910 20.71 3.09 -25.55
C LEU A 910 21.41 2.77 -24.23
N ILE A 911 20.61 2.43 -23.22
CA ILE A 911 21.07 1.82 -21.98
C ILE A 911 20.85 0.32 -22.11
N GLU A 912 21.94 -0.44 -22.13
CA GLU A 912 21.88 -1.91 -22.12
C GLU A 912 21.28 -2.42 -20.81
N THR A 913 20.34 -3.36 -20.92
CA THR A 913 19.74 -3.99 -19.73
C THR A 913 20.67 -5.04 -19.13
N VAL A 914 20.45 -5.41 -17.87
CA VAL A 914 21.28 -6.43 -17.18
C VAL A 914 21.31 -7.76 -17.93
N ARG A 915 20.20 -8.15 -18.59
CA ARG A 915 20.17 -9.31 -19.49
C ARG A 915 21.14 -9.13 -20.67
N GLN A 916 21.05 -8.00 -21.37
CA GLN A 916 21.86 -7.71 -22.56
C GLN A 916 23.36 -7.59 -22.25
N THR A 917 23.75 -6.91 -21.17
CA THR A 917 25.17 -6.68 -20.83
C THR A 917 25.93 -7.99 -20.57
N LYS A 918 25.22 -9.06 -20.20
CA LYS A 918 25.81 -10.35 -19.85
C LYS A 918 25.83 -11.35 -21.01
N ASP A 919 24.88 -11.27 -21.94
CA ASP A 919 24.85 -12.12 -23.14
C ASP A 919 26.04 -11.85 -24.09
N ILE A 920 26.59 -10.63 -24.08
CA ILE A 920 27.69 -10.21 -24.99
C ILE A 920 29.05 -10.86 -24.60
N ASN A 921 29.18 -11.45 -23.41
CA ASN A 921 30.44 -12.08 -22.96
C ASN A 921 30.55 -13.59 -23.24
N ALA A 922 29.58 -14.20 -23.93
CA ALA A 922 29.78 -15.52 -24.51
C ALA A 922 30.58 -15.37 -25.81
N PRO A 923 31.86 -15.81 -25.90
CA PRO A 923 32.52 -15.85 -27.19
C PRO A 923 31.68 -16.73 -28.12
N LEU A 924 31.32 -16.20 -29.29
CA LEU A 924 30.76 -17.01 -30.37
C LEU A 924 31.65 -18.24 -30.51
N PRO A 925 31.13 -19.48 -30.42
CA PRO A 925 31.95 -20.65 -30.67
C PRO A 925 32.55 -20.49 -32.07
N THR A 926 33.87 -20.39 -32.14
CA THR A 926 34.58 -20.39 -33.42
C THR A 926 34.06 -21.59 -34.21
N PRO A 927 33.63 -21.42 -35.47
CA PRO A 927 33.12 -22.53 -36.25
C PRO A 927 34.18 -23.63 -36.25
N PHE A 928 33.78 -24.81 -35.76
CA PHE A 928 34.64 -25.98 -35.71
C PHE A 928 35.11 -26.27 -37.14
N LYS A 929 36.37 -25.98 -37.44
CA LYS A 929 36.99 -26.48 -38.66
C LYS A 929 37.27 -27.95 -38.42
N VAL A 930 36.47 -28.81 -39.07
CA VAL A 930 36.87 -30.21 -39.27
C VAL A 930 38.11 -30.15 -40.15
N GLU A 931 39.28 -30.44 -39.57
CA GLU A 931 40.46 -30.73 -40.38
C GLU A 931 40.28 -32.13 -40.97
N ASP A 932 39.65 -32.19 -42.14
CA ASP A 932 39.75 -33.34 -43.03
C ASP A 932 41.19 -33.37 -43.56
N ASP A 933 42.07 -34.12 -42.89
CA ASP A 933 43.12 -34.95 -43.49
C ASP A 933 44.10 -35.46 -42.42
N LEU A 934 43.74 -36.58 -41.77
CA LEU A 934 44.73 -37.43 -41.12
C LEU A 934 45.53 -38.17 -42.21
N ASN A 935 46.65 -37.57 -42.62
CA ASN A 935 47.67 -38.26 -43.41
C ASN A 935 48.26 -39.41 -42.60
N TYR A 936 47.76 -40.63 -42.86
CA TYR A 936 48.45 -41.84 -42.43
C TYR A 936 49.73 -42.01 -43.26
N PRO A 937 50.92 -42.11 -42.64
CA PRO A 937 52.13 -42.43 -43.39
C PRO A 937 52.02 -43.87 -43.93
N ASN A 938 52.12 -43.99 -45.26
CA ASN A 938 52.29 -45.27 -45.93
C ASN A 938 53.70 -45.79 -45.67
N VAL A 939 53.74 -47.01 -45.11
CA VAL A 939 54.85 -47.96 -44.93
C VAL A 939 55.81 -47.69 -43.76
#